data_AF-A0A7K3S312-F1
#
_entry.id   AF-A0A7K3S312-F1
#
_cell.length_a   1.000
_cell.length_b   1.000
_cell.length_c   1.000
_cell.angle_alpha   90.00
_cell.angle_beta   90.00
_cell.angle_gamma   90.00
#
_symmetry.space_group_name_H-M   'P 1'
#
loop_
_entity.id
_entity.type
_entity.pdbx_description
1 polymer ?
#
loop_
_entity_poly.entity_id
_entity_poly.type
_entity_poly.pdbx_seq_one_letter_code
_entity_poly.pdbx_strand_id
1 'polypeptide(L)'
;MGTEGTYDSQREQGGHGADGAGAQWLGHAYGTEAERTRVPRPASPPPPMPPLPPRAPAAAFDVRHWLRAHRADAEPGLWRYGHRARAADAADEVPTRALAVGALISIACGVFAWAVWRTDYIAVQRLPLKLFTPSDWWRGEPGQPARTASAVYNSLFAALLIYFCGRLGNWPALYRRVVLDRPQPGRALGAALTGLLVVWIVLGTSLLPFFYAVLHVLVPVSVLRGDPQLAAVVGVAIYALIAAALLWPFARTGGWLDFFRKPAAPAARPETEPETGEDPAGWPHLRAAGQPGAADRLAAEVAGRRMNDVDCARIGHAWSRVEAGALSAGVFVDGVMKQGAAACLHPSGDRDLPIRAATHDLLTAQVRMGTYAEHPRNPSARRGAGAALDPAVLGTSLLAVGPHGPDRTRRLVRPVVESLSLQALAGRAAVVVVSSEGAELGPEGSFDVVVKIGDAGSMYDLDLYGGVADPDEAAMLLSEAFTGDLPDVDSRRAAVTLGQLIGPFNVVHGRFPSLPELRELLDGGRQALDRLREELDPEEHRSYLREVDARERQLGTSADLSGVLADRVAFLDRPAFSAFFDTRGRSRPFSLRALEHPVRVRIVLPERSHPEASRILTRLIFAQFVSSVGARRDASLFAALVLDDAASAMTTDSVRAVQRLRQLNAGAVLAVRSLDDVGPHLHAALLGAVGCLMTFPGITTWEGKRFAEAWGKEWVETREVAQHTVFADQPFTRALHALRKLVTGKAVTTDAVTVRQVERERWSASELAYEVPAGHAVLSLTTVQGEHAPPLLVHLDG
;
A
#
# COMPACT_ATOMS: atom_id res chain seq x y z
N MET A 1 -39.76 33.98 42.02
CA MET A 1 -38.89 32.87 42.48
C MET A 1 -37.80 32.74 41.42
N GLY A 2 -36.54 33.15 41.58
CA GLY A 2 -35.77 33.37 42.82
C GLY A 2 -35.33 32.03 43.42
N THR A 3 -34.06 31.74 43.71
CA THR A 3 -32.78 32.49 43.52
C THR A 3 -31.65 31.45 43.19
N GLU A 4 -30.34 31.69 43.04
CA GLU A 4 -29.40 32.83 43.19
C GLU A 4 -28.10 32.53 42.38
N GLY A 5 -26.99 33.30 42.50
CA GLY A 5 -25.65 32.78 42.11
C GLY A 5 -24.58 33.71 41.50
N THR A 6 -24.47 34.98 41.89
CA THR A 6 -23.38 35.87 41.44
C THR A 6 -22.15 35.77 42.34
N TYR A 7 -20.94 35.77 41.79
CA TYR A 7 -19.71 36.13 42.53
C TYR A 7 -18.83 37.11 41.74
N ASP A 8 -18.17 37.98 42.49
CA ASP A 8 -17.51 39.23 42.06
C ASP A 8 -15.98 39.08 42.04
N SER A 9 -15.27 39.97 41.32
CA SER A 9 -13.86 40.31 41.58
C SER A 9 -13.38 41.53 40.77
N GLN A 10 -13.68 42.71 41.33
CA GLN A 10 -12.75 43.85 41.50
C GLN A 10 -11.58 44.04 40.49
N ARG A 11 -11.67 45.14 39.73
CA ARG A 11 -10.51 45.90 39.25
C ARG A 11 -10.02 46.85 40.35
N GLU A 12 -8.71 46.91 40.57
CA GLU A 12 -7.94 48.03 41.15
C GLU A 12 -6.45 47.59 41.18
N GLN A 13 -5.39 48.40 40.99
CA GLN A 13 -5.20 49.81 40.63
C GLN A 13 -4.04 49.93 39.62
N GLY A 14 -4.05 50.97 38.77
CA GLY A 14 -2.88 51.43 38.03
C GLY A 14 -2.49 52.83 38.49
N GLY A 15 -1.19 53.11 38.71
CA GLY A 15 -0.74 54.34 39.34
C GLY A 15 0.63 54.84 38.86
N HIS A 16 0.58 55.81 37.94
CA HIS A 16 1.53 56.92 37.68
C HIS A 16 3.05 56.70 37.47
N GLY A 17 3.57 57.45 36.50
CA GLY A 17 5.00 57.69 36.24
C GLY A 17 5.18 58.40 34.90
N ALA A 18 5.43 59.71 34.90
CA ALA A 18 5.28 60.60 33.74
C ALA A 18 6.57 60.78 32.90
N ASP A 19 6.44 61.67 31.90
CA ASP A 19 7.46 62.31 31.06
C ASP A 19 8.07 61.50 29.90
N GLY A 20 8.25 62.06 28.70
CA GLY A 20 7.85 63.40 28.23
C GLY A 20 8.72 63.92 27.08
N ALA A 21 8.09 64.53 26.07
CA ALA A 21 8.67 65.20 24.89
C ALA A 21 9.43 64.31 23.86
N GLY A 22 9.33 64.56 22.55
CA GLY A 22 8.55 65.60 21.86
C GLY A 22 8.30 65.27 20.39
N ALA A 23 7.14 65.68 19.88
CA ALA A 23 6.75 65.55 18.46
C ALA A 23 7.52 66.53 17.56
N GLN A 24 7.32 66.45 16.23
CA GLN A 24 6.74 67.60 15.50
C GLN A 24 6.26 67.30 14.06
N TRP A 25 5.05 67.82 13.79
CA TRP A 25 4.47 68.34 12.54
C TRP A 25 4.13 67.47 11.32
N LEU A 26 2.87 67.66 10.89
CA LEU A 26 2.28 67.35 9.59
C LEU A 26 2.76 68.34 8.51
N GLY A 27 2.80 67.92 7.23
CA GLY A 27 3.06 68.78 6.08
C GLY A 27 2.46 68.22 4.79
N HIS A 28 1.89 69.08 3.94
CA HIS A 28 1.01 68.72 2.82
C HIS A 28 1.70 68.70 1.43
N ALA A 29 1.10 67.87 0.55
CA ALA A 29 0.81 68.12 -0.87
C ALA A 29 1.91 68.22 -1.95
N TYR A 30 1.59 67.54 -3.08
CA TYR A 30 1.94 67.76 -4.49
C TYR A 30 3.08 68.74 -4.88
N GLY A 31 4.05 68.22 -5.66
CA GLY A 31 4.98 69.03 -6.45
C GLY A 31 5.81 68.17 -7.40
N THR A 32 5.69 68.43 -8.71
CA THR A 32 6.47 67.78 -9.78
C THR A 32 7.89 68.32 -9.86
N GLU A 33 8.89 67.46 -10.07
CA GLU A 33 9.93 67.72 -11.09
C GLU A 33 10.67 66.44 -11.49
N ALA A 34 11.13 66.41 -12.74
CA ALA A 34 11.74 65.24 -13.36
C ALA A 34 13.26 65.42 -13.49
N GLU A 35 14.07 64.50 -12.95
CA GLU A 35 15.49 64.49 -13.31
C GLU A 35 16.16 63.10 -13.38
N ARG A 36 16.66 62.80 -14.59
CA ARG A 36 17.74 61.84 -14.94
C ARG A 36 17.56 60.36 -14.58
N THR A 37 17.01 59.64 -15.57
CA THR A 37 17.23 58.21 -15.80
C THR A 37 18.70 57.79 -15.67
N ARG A 38 19.02 56.93 -14.69
CA ARG A 38 20.21 56.07 -14.74
C ARG A 38 19.79 54.66 -15.14
N VAL A 39 20.12 54.26 -16.37
CA VAL A 39 19.96 52.90 -16.85
C VAL A 39 20.92 51.97 -16.07
N PRO A 40 20.45 50.87 -15.46
CA PRO A 40 21.35 49.90 -14.84
C PRO A 40 22.16 49.15 -15.91
N ARG A 41 23.46 48.94 -15.66
CA ARG A 41 24.31 48.14 -16.55
C ARG A 41 23.80 46.70 -16.64
N PRO A 42 23.84 46.04 -17.81
CA PRO A 42 23.57 44.62 -17.90
C PRO A 42 24.62 43.82 -17.12
N ALA A 43 24.18 42.76 -16.45
CA ALA A 43 25.07 41.85 -15.72
C ALA A 43 25.92 41.02 -16.71
N SER A 44 27.17 40.76 -16.33
CA SER A 44 28.08 39.88 -17.09
C SER A 44 27.52 38.47 -17.20
N PRO A 45 27.70 37.76 -18.33
CA PRO A 45 27.28 36.37 -18.45
C PRO A 45 28.09 35.46 -17.50
N PRO A 46 27.47 34.41 -16.93
CA PRO A 46 28.17 33.45 -16.08
C PRO A 46 29.20 32.63 -16.88
N PRO A 47 30.26 32.11 -16.24
CA PRO A 47 31.26 31.29 -16.90
C PRO A 47 30.64 29.99 -17.46
N PRO A 48 31.15 29.47 -18.60
CA PRO A 48 30.61 28.26 -19.21
C PRO A 48 30.81 27.06 -18.27
N MET A 49 29.72 26.37 -17.95
CA MET A 49 29.79 25.08 -17.25
C MET A 49 30.51 24.05 -18.14
N PRO A 50 31.28 23.11 -17.55
CA PRO A 50 31.89 22.02 -18.31
C PRO A 50 30.79 21.19 -19.01
N PRO A 51 31.06 20.67 -20.22
CA PRO A 51 30.07 19.88 -20.95
C PRO A 51 29.70 18.65 -20.13
N LEU A 52 28.39 18.44 -19.94
CA LEU A 52 27.86 17.21 -19.37
C LEU A 52 28.40 16.02 -20.20
N PRO A 53 28.89 14.94 -19.58
CA PRO A 53 29.31 13.76 -20.33
C PRO A 53 28.15 13.28 -21.22
N PRO A 54 28.42 12.85 -22.46
CA PRO A 54 27.37 12.43 -23.38
C PRO A 54 26.54 11.33 -22.74
N ARG A 55 25.25 11.60 -22.57
CA ARG A 55 24.28 10.64 -22.03
C ARG A 55 24.37 9.37 -22.86
N ALA A 56 24.70 8.25 -22.21
CA ALA A 56 24.75 6.96 -22.90
C ALA A 56 23.45 6.75 -23.67
N PRO A 57 23.48 6.23 -24.91
CA PRO A 57 22.27 5.95 -25.66
C PRO A 57 21.35 5.09 -24.80
N ALA A 58 20.07 5.45 -24.73
CA ALA A 58 19.10 4.73 -23.91
C ALA A 58 19.19 3.24 -24.24
N ALA A 59 19.52 2.41 -23.24
CA ALA A 59 19.67 0.98 -23.44
C ALA A 59 18.36 0.44 -24.01
N ALA A 60 18.41 -0.11 -25.23
CA ALA A 60 17.23 -0.66 -25.88
C ALA A 60 16.58 -1.70 -24.97
N PHE A 61 15.28 -1.55 -24.73
CA PHE A 61 14.54 -2.40 -23.80
C PHE A 61 14.68 -3.88 -24.18
N ASP A 62 15.31 -4.66 -23.32
CA ASP A 62 15.54 -6.09 -23.56
C ASP A 62 14.41 -6.92 -22.94
N VAL A 63 13.44 -7.29 -23.77
CA VAL A 63 12.30 -8.14 -23.40
C VAL A 63 12.77 -9.44 -22.74
N ARG A 64 13.89 -10.04 -23.17
CA ARG A 64 14.36 -11.30 -22.59
C ARG A 64 14.83 -11.12 -21.16
N HIS A 65 15.50 -10.01 -20.85
CA HIS A 65 15.84 -9.66 -19.48
C HIS A 65 14.58 -9.34 -18.65
N TRP A 66 13.65 -8.55 -19.19
CA TRP A 66 12.39 -8.20 -18.52
C TRP A 66 11.48 -9.39 -18.23
N LEU A 67 11.43 -10.40 -19.11
CA LEU A 67 10.70 -11.65 -18.89
C LEU A 67 11.32 -12.51 -17.78
N ARG A 68 12.65 -12.51 -17.65
CA ARG A 68 13.39 -13.27 -16.62
C ARG A 68 13.46 -12.57 -15.27
N ALA A 69 13.26 -11.26 -15.24
CA ALA A 69 13.33 -10.47 -14.01
C ALA A 69 12.39 -11.04 -12.94
N HIS A 70 12.95 -11.25 -11.75
CA HIS A 70 12.20 -11.77 -10.60
C HIS A 70 11.03 -10.83 -10.26
N ARG A 71 9.86 -11.44 -10.04
CA ARG A 71 8.64 -10.79 -9.57
C ARG A 71 8.22 -11.53 -8.31
N ALA A 72 8.30 -10.86 -7.18
CA ALA A 72 7.85 -11.44 -5.91
C ALA A 72 6.31 -11.40 -5.85
N ASP A 73 5.71 -12.44 -5.26
CA ASP A 73 4.33 -12.36 -4.77
C ASP A 73 4.31 -11.42 -3.57
N ALA A 74 4.08 -10.13 -3.86
CA ALA A 74 4.17 -9.04 -2.90
C ALA A 74 2.79 -8.51 -2.52
N GLU A 75 2.68 -8.09 -1.25
CA GLU A 75 1.50 -7.42 -0.69
C GLU A 75 1.03 -6.23 -1.54
N PRO A 76 -0.24 -5.80 -1.40
CA PRO A 76 -0.79 -4.69 -2.19
C PRO A 76 0.06 -3.41 -2.12
N GLY A 77 0.19 -2.76 -3.28
CA GLY A 77 0.96 -1.52 -3.43
C GLY A 77 2.46 -1.67 -3.62
N LEU A 78 3.03 -2.88 -3.48
CA LEU A 78 4.45 -3.09 -3.75
C LEU A 78 4.71 -3.30 -5.25
N TRP A 79 5.67 -2.55 -5.78
CA TRP A 79 6.23 -2.76 -7.11
C TRP A 79 6.99 -4.08 -7.15
N ARG A 80 6.50 -5.05 -7.93
CA ARG A 80 6.97 -6.44 -7.94
C ARG A 80 8.21 -6.65 -8.79
N TYR A 81 8.36 -5.91 -9.90
CA TYR A 81 9.47 -6.08 -10.84
C TYR A 81 10.83 -5.76 -10.18
N GLY A 82 11.67 -6.80 -10.04
CA GLY A 82 12.96 -6.71 -9.36
C GLY A 82 12.88 -6.55 -7.84
N HIS A 83 11.70 -6.73 -7.23
CA HIS A 83 11.55 -6.59 -5.78
C HIS A 83 12.38 -7.62 -5.02
N ARG A 84 13.08 -7.17 -3.98
CA ARG A 84 13.75 -8.05 -3.01
C ARG A 84 13.38 -7.53 -1.62
N ALA A 85 12.78 -8.39 -0.80
CA ALA A 85 12.40 -8.03 0.55
C ALA A 85 13.63 -7.60 1.35
N ARG A 86 13.56 -6.42 1.98
CA ARG A 86 14.61 -5.96 2.89
C ARG A 86 14.65 -6.90 4.09
N ALA A 87 15.82 -7.45 4.41
CA ALA A 87 16.01 -8.21 5.64
C ALA A 87 15.58 -7.33 6.82
N ALA A 88 14.69 -7.83 7.67
CA ALA A 88 14.11 -7.04 8.75
C ALA A 88 15.22 -6.40 9.61
N ASP A 89 15.23 -5.07 9.69
CA ASP A 89 16.29 -4.33 10.38
C ASP A 89 16.40 -4.82 11.84
N ALA A 90 17.63 -5.12 12.29
CA ALA A 90 17.95 -5.68 13.61
C ALA A 90 17.70 -4.72 14.81
N ALA A 91 16.79 -3.76 14.66
CA ALA A 91 16.51 -2.70 15.62
C ALA A 91 15.87 -3.21 16.94
N ASP A 92 15.12 -4.31 16.87
CA ASP A 92 14.53 -4.99 18.05
C ASP A 92 15.48 -6.01 18.72
N GLU A 93 16.70 -6.21 18.19
CA GLU A 93 17.62 -7.19 18.78
C GLU A 93 18.27 -6.66 20.07
N VAL A 94 17.72 -7.09 21.22
CA VAL A 94 18.23 -6.85 22.60
C VAL A 94 19.75 -6.63 22.63
N PRO A 95 20.25 -5.43 22.99
CA PRO A 95 21.67 -5.09 22.83
C PRO A 95 22.61 -6.11 23.47
N THR A 96 23.71 -6.47 22.81
CA THR A 96 24.67 -7.51 23.28
C THR A 96 25.17 -7.26 24.71
N ARG A 97 25.30 -5.99 25.11
CA ARG A 97 25.61 -5.58 26.50
C ARG A 97 24.55 -5.98 27.52
N ALA A 98 23.26 -5.95 27.16
CA ALA A 98 22.17 -6.36 28.03
C ALA A 98 22.13 -7.89 28.19
N LEU A 99 22.36 -8.64 27.11
CA LEU A 99 22.51 -10.10 27.16
C LEU A 99 23.71 -10.52 28.04
N ALA A 100 24.87 -9.87 27.88
CA ALA A 100 26.05 -10.14 28.70
C ALA A 100 25.86 -9.81 30.19
N VAL A 101 25.13 -8.73 30.51
CA VAL A 101 24.80 -8.37 31.90
C VAL A 101 23.78 -9.32 32.51
N GLY A 102 22.73 -9.73 31.76
CA GLY A 102 21.76 -10.73 32.22
C GLY A 102 22.42 -12.09 32.51
N ALA A 103 23.32 -12.50 31.62
CA ALA A 103 24.18 -13.67 31.80
C ALA A 103 25.05 -13.57 33.08
N LEU A 104 25.79 -12.47 33.29
CA LEU A 104 26.60 -12.27 34.50
C LEU A 104 25.77 -12.28 35.80
N ILE A 105 24.60 -11.63 35.80
CA ILE A 105 23.70 -11.63 36.96
C ILE A 105 23.20 -13.05 37.24
N SER A 106 22.85 -13.84 36.21
CA SER A 106 22.42 -15.22 36.40
C SER A 106 23.51 -16.12 37.00
N ILE A 107 24.79 -15.90 36.66
CA ILE A 107 25.92 -16.58 37.31
C ILE A 107 26.05 -16.13 38.77
N ALA A 108 25.99 -14.83 39.06
CA ALA A 108 26.10 -14.33 40.43
C ALA A 108 24.99 -14.90 41.34
N CYS A 109 23.74 -14.94 40.86
CA CYS A 109 22.62 -15.57 41.55
C CYS A 109 22.82 -17.08 41.72
N GLY A 110 23.34 -17.79 40.70
CA GLY A 110 23.64 -19.21 40.79
C GLY A 110 24.75 -19.53 41.80
N VAL A 111 25.85 -18.77 41.78
CA VAL A 111 26.96 -18.92 42.74
C VAL A 111 26.48 -18.61 44.16
N PHE A 112 25.65 -17.59 44.36
CA PHE A 112 25.05 -17.28 45.66
C PHE A 112 24.13 -18.40 46.16
N ALA A 113 23.21 -18.89 45.33
CA ALA A 113 22.32 -20.00 45.68
C ALA A 113 23.10 -21.29 45.99
N TRP A 114 24.16 -21.59 45.25
CA TRP A 114 25.06 -22.72 45.51
C TRP A 114 25.87 -22.55 46.80
N ALA A 115 26.32 -21.33 47.11
CA ALA A 115 27.01 -21.04 48.37
C ALA A 115 26.09 -21.23 49.58
N VAL A 116 24.85 -20.71 49.52
CA VAL A 116 23.82 -20.92 50.55
C VAL A 116 23.53 -22.42 50.73
N TRP A 117 23.32 -23.15 49.64
CA TRP A 117 23.10 -24.61 49.65
C TRP A 117 24.26 -25.37 50.32
N ARG A 118 25.51 -25.07 49.97
CA ARG A 118 26.69 -25.74 50.57
C ARG A 118 26.94 -25.40 52.05
N THR A 119 26.30 -24.38 52.60
CA THR A 119 26.53 -23.92 53.99
C THR A 119 25.55 -24.54 54.99
N ASP A 120 24.64 -25.43 54.55
CA ASP A 120 23.61 -26.09 55.37
C ASP A 120 22.71 -25.13 56.19
N TYR A 121 22.62 -23.87 55.74
CA TYR A 121 21.93 -22.80 56.44
C TYR A 121 20.40 -23.01 56.55
N ILE A 122 19.84 -23.89 55.73
CA ILE A 122 18.41 -24.22 55.67
C ILE A 122 18.24 -25.67 56.13
N ALA A 123 17.85 -25.90 57.38
CA ALA A 123 17.71 -27.25 57.95
C ALA A 123 16.76 -28.18 57.15
N VAL A 124 15.80 -27.59 56.43
CA VAL A 124 14.83 -28.31 55.58
C VAL A 124 15.47 -28.90 54.32
N GLN A 125 16.63 -28.42 53.87
CA GLN A 125 17.20 -28.83 52.58
C GLN A 125 17.57 -30.31 52.49
N ARG A 126 17.77 -30.99 53.64
CA ARG A 126 18.05 -32.43 53.70
C ARG A 126 16.82 -33.32 53.89
N LEU A 127 15.61 -32.75 54.06
CA LEU A 127 14.39 -33.54 54.25
C LEU A 127 14.10 -34.49 53.08
N PRO A 128 14.10 -34.05 51.80
CA PRO A 128 13.80 -34.94 50.69
C PRO A 128 14.77 -36.12 50.60
N LEU A 129 16.07 -35.85 50.79
CA LEU A 129 17.11 -36.88 50.80
C LEU A 129 16.90 -37.91 51.93
N LYS A 130 16.54 -37.45 53.14
CA LYS A 130 16.22 -38.33 54.28
C LYS A 130 14.89 -39.07 54.16
N LEU A 131 13.95 -38.57 53.35
CA LEU A 131 12.66 -39.22 53.10
C LEU A 131 12.80 -40.41 52.13
N PHE A 132 13.71 -40.29 51.14
CA PHE A 132 13.95 -41.32 50.12
C PHE A 132 15.15 -42.24 50.42
N THR A 133 15.79 -42.14 51.59
CA THR A 133 16.90 -43.03 51.98
C THR A 133 16.67 -43.66 53.37
N PRO A 134 17.13 -44.91 53.62
CA PRO A 134 16.96 -45.56 54.91
C PRO A 134 17.54 -44.76 56.08
N SER A 135 16.81 -44.67 57.20
CA SER A 135 17.22 -43.87 58.35
C SER A 135 18.56 -44.32 58.97
N ASP A 136 18.90 -45.60 58.83
CA ASP A 136 20.15 -46.20 59.33
C ASP A 136 21.39 -45.65 58.63
N TRP A 137 21.27 -45.11 57.41
CA TRP A 137 22.40 -44.52 56.66
C TRP A 137 22.93 -43.22 57.29
N TRP A 138 22.17 -42.61 58.19
CA TRP A 138 22.44 -41.30 58.78
C TRP A 138 22.72 -41.35 60.29
N ARG A 139 22.88 -42.55 60.87
CA ARG A 139 23.28 -42.74 62.28
C ARG A 139 24.80 -42.95 62.37
N GLY A 140 25.49 -42.13 63.15
CA GLY A 140 26.96 -42.19 63.29
C GLY A 140 27.69 -41.54 62.11
N GLU A 141 28.93 -41.96 61.83
CA GLU A 141 29.64 -41.48 60.65
C GLU A 141 28.96 -41.97 59.35
N PRO A 142 28.68 -41.09 58.38
CA PRO A 142 28.00 -41.48 57.15
C PRO A 142 28.87 -42.45 56.33
N GLY A 143 28.38 -43.68 56.17
CA GLY A 143 28.99 -44.70 55.34
C GLY A 143 28.94 -44.37 53.84
N GLN A 144 29.61 -45.19 53.02
CA GLN A 144 29.67 -44.99 51.56
C GLN A 144 28.29 -44.78 50.89
N PRO A 145 27.20 -45.51 51.22
CA PRO A 145 25.89 -45.27 50.62
C PRO A 145 25.35 -43.86 50.85
N ALA A 146 25.52 -43.33 52.07
CA ALA A 146 25.07 -41.99 52.44
C ALA A 146 25.86 -40.88 51.74
N ARG A 147 27.18 -41.07 51.58
CA ARG A 147 28.06 -40.16 50.83
C ARG A 147 27.69 -40.14 49.35
N THR A 148 27.47 -41.30 48.76
CA THR A 148 26.99 -41.44 47.37
C THR A 148 25.64 -40.74 47.19
N ALA A 149 24.64 -41.05 48.02
CA ALA A 149 23.31 -40.42 47.93
C ALA A 149 23.36 -38.88 48.09
N SER A 150 24.21 -38.37 48.99
CA SER A 150 24.46 -36.92 49.13
C SER A 150 25.07 -36.31 47.87
N ALA A 151 26.01 -37.00 47.23
CA ALA A 151 26.64 -36.54 45.99
C ALA A 151 25.64 -36.53 44.80
N VAL A 152 24.75 -37.54 44.70
CA VAL A 152 23.64 -37.54 43.73
C VAL A 152 22.77 -36.30 43.93
N TYR A 153 22.27 -36.10 45.16
CA TYR A 153 21.32 -35.04 45.49
C TYR A 153 21.86 -33.64 45.24
N ASN A 154 23.09 -33.36 45.70
CA ASN A 154 23.76 -32.09 45.45
C ASN A 154 24.00 -31.82 43.96
N SER A 155 24.22 -32.87 43.16
CA SER A 155 24.44 -32.73 41.72
C SER A 155 23.14 -32.53 40.93
N LEU A 156 22.04 -33.15 41.36
CA LEU A 156 20.71 -32.87 40.82
C LEU A 156 20.32 -31.40 41.09
N PHE A 157 20.57 -30.89 42.30
CA PHE A 157 20.34 -29.49 42.60
C PHE A 157 21.24 -28.55 41.79
N ALA A 158 22.54 -28.86 41.67
CA ALA A 158 23.46 -28.08 40.82
C ALA A 158 23.03 -28.08 39.34
N ALA A 159 22.60 -29.23 38.79
CA ALA A 159 22.10 -29.33 37.41
C ALA A 159 20.82 -28.51 37.20
N LEU A 160 19.88 -28.58 38.15
CA LEU A 160 18.65 -27.76 38.14
C LEU A 160 19.00 -26.26 38.17
N LEU A 161 19.93 -25.86 39.03
CA LEU A 161 20.39 -24.48 39.17
C LEU A 161 21.09 -23.97 37.90
N ILE A 162 21.96 -24.78 37.28
CA ILE A 162 22.59 -24.47 36.00
C ILE A 162 21.53 -24.30 34.90
N TYR A 163 20.51 -25.16 34.86
CA TYR A 163 19.40 -25.05 33.89
C TYR A 163 18.59 -23.76 34.09
N PHE A 164 18.19 -23.44 35.32
CA PHE A 164 17.45 -22.21 35.61
C PHE A 164 18.28 -20.94 35.35
N CYS A 165 19.54 -20.89 35.77
CA CYS A 165 20.45 -19.78 35.44
C CYS A 165 20.70 -19.66 33.93
N GLY A 166 20.84 -20.79 33.22
CA GLY A 166 20.95 -20.85 31.77
C GLY A 166 19.76 -20.22 31.05
N ARG A 167 18.55 -20.50 31.53
CA ARG A 167 17.30 -19.96 30.97
C ARG A 167 17.07 -18.50 31.35
N LEU A 168 17.27 -18.13 32.62
CA LEU A 168 17.10 -16.76 33.14
C LEU A 168 18.11 -15.77 32.55
N GLY A 169 19.36 -16.19 32.36
CA GLY A 169 20.41 -15.36 31.75
C GLY A 169 20.35 -15.26 30.22
N ASN A 170 19.37 -15.92 29.57
CA ASN A 170 19.25 -16.03 28.12
C ASN A 170 20.55 -16.46 27.41
N TRP A 171 21.26 -17.41 28.03
CA TRP A 171 22.55 -17.91 27.54
C TRP A 171 22.54 -18.47 26.11
N PRO A 172 21.47 -19.12 25.61
CA PRO A 172 21.41 -19.56 24.22
C PRO A 172 21.48 -18.40 23.20
N ALA A 173 20.86 -17.26 23.50
CA ALA A 173 20.93 -16.07 22.65
C ALA A 173 22.32 -15.43 22.70
N LEU A 174 22.94 -15.36 23.89
CA LEU A 174 24.32 -14.86 24.04
C LEU A 174 25.33 -15.76 23.32
N TYR A 175 25.20 -17.09 23.42
CA TYR A 175 26.07 -18.04 22.72
C TYR A 175 25.93 -17.91 21.20
N ARG A 176 24.71 -17.77 20.66
CA ARG A 176 24.49 -17.51 19.24
C ARG A 176 25.25 -16.25 18.80
N ARG A 177 25.04 -15.13 19.49
CA ARG A 177 25.58 -13.81 19.09
C ARG A 177 27.08 -13.63 19.31
N VAL A 178 27.67 -14.29 20.30
CA VAL A 178 29.11 -14.16 20.62
C VAL A 178 29.95 -15.23 19.91
N VAL A 179 29.39 -16.42 19.67
CA VAL A 179 30.10 -17.57 19.09
C VAL A 179 29.63 -17.92 17.69
N LEU A 180 28.33 -18.13 17.46
CA LEU A 180 27.83 -18.66 16.18
C LEU A 180 27.83 -17.61 15.05
N ASP A 181 27.51 -16.37 15.36
CA ASP A 181 27.42 -15.26 14.39
C ASP A 181 28.80 -14.69 13.98
N ARG A 182 29.90 -15.22 14.57
CA ARG A 182 31.26 -14.87 14.18
C ARG A 182 31.63 -15.57 12.86
N PRO A 183 32.26 -14.88 11.89
CA PRO A 183 32.88 -15.57 10.75
C PRO A 183 33.97 -16.53 11.23
N GLN A 184 34.25 -17.58 10.44
CA GLN A 184 35.42 -18.44 10.70
C GLN A 184 36.71 -17.61 10.54
N PRO A 185 37.76 -17.82 11.37
CA PRO A 185 37.91 -18.84 12.41
C PRO A 185 37.28 -18.48 13.77
N GLY A 186 36.71 -17.29 13.93
CA GLY A 186 36.19 -16.79 15.21
C GLY A 186 35.14 -17.69 15.87
N ARG A 187 34.25 -18.30 15.08
CA ARG A 187 33.27 -19.30 15.56
C ARG A 187 33.93 -20.55 16.16
N ALA A 188 34.96 -21.08 15.49
CA ALA A 188 35.65 -22.28 15.93
C ALA A 188 36.40 -22.03 17.26
N LEU A 189 37.13 -20.92 17.34
CA LEU A 189 37.82 -20.48 18.56
C LEU A 189 36.85 -20.16 19.71
N GLY A 190 35.75 -19.47 19.44
CA GLY A 190 34.72 -19.17 20.43
C GLY A 190 34.13 -20.44 21.03
N ALA A 191 33.75 -21.40 20.19
CA ALA A 191 33.22 -22.69 20.62
C ALA A 191 34.26 -23.51 21.42
N ALA A 192 35.53 -23.47 21.02
CA ALA A 192 36.62 -24.15 21.73
C ALA A 192 36.86 -23.59 23.12
N LEU A 193 36.90 -22.26 23.26
CA LEU A 193 37.02 -21.59 24.56
C LEU A 193 35.83 -21.88 25.47
N THR A 194 34.60 -21.85 24.95
CA THR A 194 33.42 -22.22 25.76
C THR A 194 33.40 -23.70 26.15
N GLY A 195 33.78 -24.60 25.25
CA GLY A 195 33.85 -26.03 25.55
C GLY A 195 34.92 -26.37 26.58
N LEU A 196 36.10 -25.76 26.47
CA LEU A 196 37.19 -25.92 27.43
C LEU A 196 36.83 -25.34 28.81
N LEU A 197 36.12 -24.20 28.85
CA LEU A 197 35.58 -23.65 30.10
C LEU A 197 34.57 -24.61 30.76
N VAL A 198 33.67 -25.23 29.98
CA VAL A 198 32.71 -26.22 30.49
C VAL A 198 33.43 -27.46 31.02
N VAL A 199 34.43 -27.99 30.31
CA VAL A 199 35.26 -29.10 30.80
C VAL A 199 35.98 -28.72 32.10
N TRP A 200 36.58 -27.53 32.18
CA TRP A 200 37.26 -27.05 33.39
C TRP A 200 36.30 -26.88 34.58
N ILE A 201 35.07 -26.40 34.37
CA ILE A 201 34.06 -26.32 35.43
C ILE A 201 33.67 -27.72 35.90
N VAL A 202 33.32 -28.63 35.00
CA VAL A 202 32.81 -29.97 35.36
C VAL A 202 33.89 -30.86 35.98
N LEU A 203 35.11 -30.87 35.45
CA LEU A 203 36.21 -31.74 35.91
C LEU A 203 37.14 -31.07 36.94
N GLY A 204 37.19 -29.74 36.98
CA GLY A 204 38.14 -29.00 37.82
C GLY A 204 37.56 -28.38 39.10
N THR A 205 36.25 -28.13 39.17
CA THR A 205 35.64 -27.41 40.31
C THR A 205 34.78 -28.27 41.24
N SER A 206 34.67 -29.59 40.97
CA SER A 206 33.85 -30.54 41.72
C SER A 206 32.38 -30.10 41.92
N LEU A 207 31.85 -29.27 41.02
CA LEU A 207 30.50 -28.70 41.11
C LEU A 207 29.38 -29.76 41.01
N LEU A 208 29.69 -30.89 40.36
CA LEU A 208 28.80 -32.03 40.14
C LEU A 208 29.44 -33.31 40.74
N PRO A 209 29.50 -33.45 42.08
CA PRO A 209 30.20 -34.54 42.75
C PRO A 209 29.67 -35.94 42.41
N PHE A 210 28.46 -36.04 41.84
CA PHE A 210 27.89 -37.28 41.30
C PHE A 210 28.76 -37.93 40.22
N PHE A 211 29.50 -37.17 39.41
CA PHE A 211 30.40 -37.79 38.42
C PHE A 211 31.48 -38.64 39.09
N TYR A 212 32.07 -38.15 40.18
CA TYR A 212 33.04 -38.90 40.99
C TYR A 212 32.37 -40.08 41.73
N ALA A 213 31.13 -39.90 42.20
CA ALA A 213 30.38 -40.97 42.87
C ALA A 213 30.00 -42.12 41.90
N VAL A 214 29.54 -41.79 40.68
CA VAL A 214 29.27 -42.77 39.61
C VAL A 214 30.56 -43.44 39.15
N LEU A 215 31.65 -42.68 39.00
CA LEU A 215 32.96 -43.24 38.64
C LEU A 215 33.43 -44.28 39.68
N HIS A 216 33.24 -44.00 40.98
CA HIS A 216 33.53 -44.95 42.07
C HIS A 216 32.57 -46.15 42.14
N VAL A 217 31.39 -46.08 41.53
CA VAL A 217 30.42 -47.19 41.44
C VAL A 217 30.67 -48.05 40.19
N LEU A 218 30.97 -47.42 39.05
CA LEU A 218 31.30 -48.11 37.78
C LEU A 218 32.68 -48.77 37.82
N VAL A 219 33.63 -48.17 38.54
CA VAL A 219 34.99 -48.70 38.71
C VAL A 219 35.14 -49.24 40.14
N PRO A 220 34.77 -50.51 40.40
CA PRO A 220 34.87 -51.07 41.74
C PRO A 220 36.32 -51.10 42.21
N VAL A 221 36.54 -50.74 43.47
CA VAL A 221 37.87 -50.58 44.09
C VAL A 221 38.72 -51.88 44.06
N SER A 222 38.10 -53.03 43.80
CA SER A 222 38.80 -54.29 43.52
C SER A 222 39.71 -54.22 42.28
N VAL A 223 39.32 -53.47 41.24
CA VAL A 223 40.14 -53.29 40.02
C VAL A 223 41.33 -52.35 40.27
N LEU A 224 41.21 -51.40 41.21
CA LEU A 224 42.28 -50.47 41.57
C LEU A 224 43.33 -51.02 42.56
N ARG A 225 43.16 -52.25 43.07
CA ARG A 225 44.14 -52.88 43.98
C ARG A 225 45.26 -53.64 43.26
N GLY A 226 45.09 -53.97 41.98
CA GLY A 226 46.11 -54.62 41.15
C GLY A 226 46.81 -53.62 40.25
N ASP A 227 48.07 -53.30 40.58
CA ASP A 227 48.96 -52.37 39.87
C ASP A 227 48.53 -50.88 39.85
N PRO A 228 49.24 -49.99 40.59
CA PRO A 228 48.93 -48.56 40.60
C PRO A 228 49.16 -47.86 39.24
N GLN A 229 49.99 -48.40 38.34
CA GLN A 229 50.19 -47.84 37.01
C GLN A 229 48.95 -48.04 36.14
N LEU A 230 48.37 -49.24 36.19
CA LEU A 230 47.19 -49.61 35.42
C LEU A 230 45.96 -48.82 35.90
N ALA A 231 45.82 -48.64 37.22
CA ALA A 231 44.83 -47.74 37.81
C ALA A 231 44.94 -46.29 37.33
N ALA A 232 46.15 -45.74 37.24
CA ALA A 232 46.39 -44.37 36.77
C ALA A 232 46.03 -44.21 35.27
N VAL A 233 46.42 -45.16 34.42
CA VAL A 233 46.11 -45.15 32.98
C VAL A 233 44.59 -45.23 32.75
N VAL A 234 43.88 -46.11 33.46
CA VAL A 234 42.41 -46.21 33.36
C VAL A 234 41.72 -44.93 33.83
N GLY A 235 42.18 -44.32 34.93
CA GLY A 235 41.67 -43.03 35.39
C GLY A 235 41.83 -41.93 34.34
N VAL A 236 43.04 -41.75 33.80
CA VAL A 236 43.32 -40.74 32.75
C VAL A 236 42.49 -41.00 31.48
N ALA A 237 42.34 -42.25 31.06
CA ALA A 237 41.53 -42.62 29.89
C ALA A 237 40.05 -42.25 30.08
N ILE A 238 39.48 -42.46 31.28
CA ILE A 238 38.09 -42.10 31.57
C ILE A 238 37.91 -40.58 31.60
N TYR A 239 38.82 -39.82 32.23
CA TYR A 239 38.77 -38.36 32.20
C TYR A 239 38.89 -37.81 30.76
N ALA A 240 39.75 -38.40 29.93
CA ALA A 240 39.87 -38.03 28.51
C ALA A 240 38.59 -38.32 27.71
N LEU A 241 37.93 -39.46 27.93
CA LEU A 241 36.65 -39.80 27.30
C LEU A 241 35.52 -38.84 27.72
N ILE A 242 35.44 -38.49 29.01
CA ILE A 242 34.45 -37.53 29.52
C ILE A 242 34.70 -36.13 28.94
N ALA A 243 35.96 -35.68 28.91
CA ALA A 243 36.32 -34.39 28.30
C ALA A 243 35.98 -34.37 26.79
N ALA A 244 36.24 -35.45 26.06
CA ALA A 244 35.87 -35.58 24.65
C ALA A 244 34.34 -35.53 24.43
N ALA A 245 33.57 -36.24 25.27
CA ALA A 245 32.11 -36.23 25.22
C ALA A 245 31.51 -34.83 25.51
N LEU A 246 32.08 -34.10 26.47
CA LEU A 246 31.69 -32.72 26.78
C LEU A 246 32.08 -31.73 25.68
N LEU A 247 33.20 -31.94 24.98
CA LEU A 247 33.65 -31.08 23.88
C LEU A 247 32.90 -31.34 22.56
N TRP A 248 32.41 -32.55 22.32
CA TRP A 248 31.71 -32.95 21.09
C TRP A 248 30.59 -31.98 20.62
N PRO A 249 29.63 -31.53 21.46
CA PRO A 249 28.61 -30.57 21.01
C PRO A 249 29.18 -29.20 20.62
N PHE A 250 30.26 -28.75 21.28
CA PHE A 250 30.97 -27.51 20.93
C PHE A 250 31.77 -27.66 19.64
N ALA A 251 32.38 -28.83 19.39
CA ALA A 251 33.05 -29.12 18.12
C ALA A 251 32.08 -29.12 16.93
N ARG A 252 30.85 -29.65 17.14
CA ARG A 252 29.78 -29.64 16.14
C ARG A 252 29.24 -28.24 15.87
N THR A 253 28.96 -27.44 16.90
CA THR A 253 28.46 -26.07 16.74
C THR A 253 29.52 -25.08 16.25
N GLY A 254 30.78 -25.29 16.60
CA GLY A 254 31.93 -24.53 16.07
C GLY A 254 32.20 -24.80 14.58
N GLY A 255 31.77 -25.95 14.07
CA GLY A 255 32.08 -26.42 12.71
C GLY A 255 33.55 -26.76 12.52
N TRP A 256 34.21 -27.36 13.52
CA TRP A 256 35.65 -27.61 13.47
C TRP A 256 36.04 -28.57 12.34
N LEU A 257 35.15 -29.49 11.93
CA LEU A 257 35.36 -30.35 10.77
C LEU A 257 35.51 -29.55 9.47
N ASP A 258 34.79 -28.44 9.32
CA ASP A 258 34.87 -27.55 8.15
C ASP A 258 36.09 -26.60 8.23
N PHE A 259 36.63 -26.38 9.43
CA PHE A 259 37.88 -25.64 9.63
C PHE A 259 39.12 -26.48 9.29
N PHE A 260 39.12 -27.78 9.64
CA PHE A 260 40.23 -28.69 9.31
C PHE A 260 40.14 -29.25 7.88
N ARG A 261 38.94 -29.36 7.30
CA ARG A 261 38.79 -29.55 5.85
C ARG A 261 39.04 -28.22 5.15
N LYS A 262 40.26 -27.96 4.67
CA LYS A 262 40.57 -26.82 3.78
C LYS A 262 39.46 -26.66 2.73
N PRO A 263 38.63 -25.60 2.78
CA PRO A 263 37.81 -25.24 1.65
C PRO A 263 38.77 -24.70 0.59
N ALA A 264 38.66 -25.17 -0.66
CA ALA A 264 39.10 -24.33 -1.76
C ALA A 264 38.34 -23.00 -1.63
N ALA A 265 39.05 -21.87 -1.78
CA ALA A 265 38.45 -20.56 -1.56
C ALA A 265 37.14 -20.45 -2.36
N PRO A 266 36.00 -20.13 -1.72
CA PRO A 266 34.82 -19.79 -2.47
C PRO A 266 35.15 -18.50 -3.20
N ALA A 267 35.46 -18.61 -4.49
CA ALA A 267 35.26 -17.50 -5.39
C ALA A 267 33.85 -16.96 -5.11
N ALA A 268 33.69 -15.65 -5.03
CA ALA A 268 32.39 -15.02 -4.88
C ALA A 268 31.54 -15.45 -6.09
N ARG A 269 30.78 -16.51 -5.90
CA ARG A 269 29.81 -16.97 -6.87
C ARG A 269 28.80 -15.82 -6.91
N PRO A 270 28.61 -15.13 -8.05
CA PRO A 270 27.37 -14.37 -8.20
C PRO A 270 26.25 -15.34 -7.86
N GLU A 271 25.26 -14.90 -7.08
CA GLU A 271 24.09 -15.72 -6.76
C GLU A 271 23.56 -16.24 -8.09
N THR A 272 23.70 -17.55 -8.32
CA THR A 272 23.16 -18.15 -9.54
C THR A 272 21.67 -17.89 -9.48
N GLU A 273 21.16 -17.16 -10.47
CA GLU A 273 19.72 -17.11 -10.73
C GLU A 273 19.19 -18.56 -10.74
N PRO A 274 17.95 -18.83 -10.34
CA PRO A 274 17.40 -20.17 -10.38
C PRO A 274 17.21 -20.64 -11.84
N GLU A 275 18.29 -21.09 -12.49
CA GLU A 275 18.35 -21.64 -13.85
C GLU A 275 17.64 -23.02 -13.99
N THR A 276 16.90 -23.44 -12.96
CA THR A 276 16.02 -24.62 -13.00
C THR A 276 14.61 -24.33 -13.49
N GLY A 277 14.29 -23.08 -13.85
CA GLY A 277 13.09 -22.73 -14.61
C GLY A 277 13.37 -22.70 -16.11
N GLU A 278 12.46 -23.23 -16.93
CA GLU A 278 12.52 -23.06 -18.39
C GLU A 278 12.47 -21.56 -18.75
N ASP A 279 13.34 -21.11 -19.67
CA ASP A 279 13.46 -19.69 -20.04
C ASP A 279 12.08 -19.12 -20.46
N PRO A 280 11.50 -18.13 -19.74
CA PRO A 280 10.16 -17.61 -20.06
C PRO A 280 10.05 -17.03 -21.48
N ALA A 281 11.16 -16.54 -22.04
CA ALA A 281 11.25 -16.09 -23.43
C ALA A 281 11.04 -17.22 -24.46
N GLY A 282 11.10 -18.48 -24.04
CA GLY A 282 10.78 -19.66 -24.84
C GLY A 282 9.29 -20.03 -24.86
N TRP A 283 8.40 -19.28 -24.20
CA TRP A 283 6.95 -19.55 -24.15
C TRP A 283 6.60 -21.00 -23.75
N PRO A 284 7.09 -21.49 -22.59
CA PRO A 284 6.95 -22.90 -22.19
C PRO A 284 5.50 -23.37 -22.06
N HIS A 285 4.58 -22.51 -21.63
CA HIS A 285 3.15 -22.82 -21.55
C HIS A 285 2.53 -23.17 -22.92
N LEU A 286 2.94 -22.48 -24.00
CA LEU A 286 2.50 -22.82 -25.37
C LEU A 286 3.04 -24.20 -25.81
N ARG A 287 4.27 -24.54 -25.42
CA ARG A 287 4.83 -25.88 -25.70
C ARG A 287 4.11 -26.97 -24.91
N ALA A 288 3.84 -26.74 -23.62
CA ALA A 288 3.09 -27.67 -22.77
C ALA A 288 1.66 -27.92 -23.29
N ALA A 289 1.02 -26.90 -23.88
CA ALA A 289 -0.27 -27.00 -24.55
C ALA A 289 -0.21 -27.59 -25.98
N GLY A 290 0.92 -28.16 -26.39
CA GLY A 290 1.07 -28.83 -27.69
C GLY A 290 1.23 -27.89 -28.89
N GLN A 291 1.59 -26.62 -28.68
CA GLN A 291 1.80 -25.62 -29.76
C GLN A 291 3.27 -25.17 -29.90
N PRO A 292 4.24 -26.10 -30.11
CA PRO A 292 5.66 -25.75 -30.16
C PRO A 292 6.00 -24.81 -31.33
N GLY A 293 5.37 -24.95 -32.49
CA GLY A 293 5.63 -24.07 -33.64
C GLY A 293 5.31 -22.59 -33.37
N ALA A 294 4.22 -22.31 -32.65
CA ALA A 294 3.87 -20.96 -32.22
C ALA A 294 4.86 -20.44 -31.15
N ALA A 295 5.25 -21.29 -30.19
CA ALA A 295 6.26 -20.94 -29.18
C ALA A 295 7.61 -20.58 -29.80
N ASP A 296 8.08 -21.37 -30.77
CA ASP A 296 9.35 -21.17 -31.46
C ASP A 296 9.32 -19.93 -32.36
N ARG A 297 8.18 -19.67 -33.04
CA ARG A 297 7.95 -18.44 -33.80
C ARG A 297 8.07 -17.20 -32.93
N LEU A 298 7.50 -17.21 -31.72
CA LEU A 298 7.55 -16.09 -30.76
C LEU A 298 8.92 -15.95 -30.10
N ALA A 299 9.57 -17.07 -29.73
CA ALA A 299 10.93 -17.05 -29.22
C ALA A 299 11.92 -16.43 -30.23
N ALA A 300 11.72 -16.65 -31.53
CA ALA A 300 12.49 -16.02 -32.60
C ALA A 300 12.20 -14.51 -32.78
N GLU A 301 11.00 -14.03 -32.42
CA GLU A 301 10.68 -12.59 -32.38
C GLU A 301 11.32 -11.89 -31.17
N VAL A 302 11.30 -12.53 -29.99
CA VAL A 302 12.00 -12.06 -28.78
C VAL A 302 13.51 -12.01 -29.01
N ALA A 303 14.10 -13.10 -29.51
CA ALA A 303 15.53 -13.15 -29.85
C ALA A 303 15.91 -12.15 -30.95
N GLY A 304 14.99 -11.90 -31.90
CA GLY A 304 15.14 -10.91 -32.95
C GLY A 304 14.86 -9.46 -32.54
N ARG A 305 14.55 -9.18 -31.26
CA ARG A 305 14.20 -7.85 -30.73
C ARG A 305 13.06 -7.14 -31.50
N ARG A 306 12.12 -7.91 -32.06
CA ARG A 306 10.94 -7.41 -32.78
C ARG A 306 9.67 -7.37 -31.94
N MET A 307 9.76 -7.82 -30.69
CA MET A 307 8.67 -7.88 -29.71
C MET A 307 8.92 -6.85 -28.61
N ASN A 308 7.87 -6.24 -28.05
CA ASN A 308 7.92 -5.40 -26.84
C ASN A 308 7.14 -6.05 -25.67
N ASP A 309 7.10 -5.36 -24.52
CA ASP A 309 6.34 -5.78 -23.33
C ASP A 309 4.82 -5.80 -23.56
N VAL A 310 4.28 -4.86 -24.35
CA VAL A 310 2.85 -4.84 -24.72
C VAL A 310 2.48 -6.08 -25.53
N ASP A 311 3.29 -6.47 -26.51
CA ASP A 311 3.09 -7.69 -27.28
C ASP A 311 3.16 -8.93 -26.38
N CYS A 312 4.08 -8.99 -25.42
CA CYS A 312 4.16 -10.08 -24.46
C CYS A 312 2.88 -10.18 -23.60
N ALA A 313 2.41 -9.05 -23.07
CA ALA A 313 1.17 -8.98 -22.31
C ALA A 313 -0.06 -9.34 -23.16
N ARG A 314 -0.09 -8.90 -24.43
CA ARG A 314 -1.17 -9.14 -25.40
C ARG A 314 -1.27 -10.60 -25.81
N ILE A 315 -0.15 -11.21 -26.20
CA ILE A 315 -0.11 -12.61 -26.63
C ILE A 315 -0.36 -13.54 -25.44
N GLY A 316 0.17 -13.23 -24.26
CA GLY A 316 -0.19 -13.95 -23.03
C GLY A 316 -1.68 -13.84 -22.68
N HIS A 317 -2.30 -12.67 -22.89
CA HIS A 317 -3.74 -12.53 -22.67
C HIS A 317 -4.58 -13.27 -23.74
N ALA A 318 -4.24 -13.13 -25.02
CA ALA A 318 -4.88 -13.87 -26.10
C ALA A 318 -4.80 -15.39 -25.87
N TRP A 319 -3.67 -15.89 -25.36
CA TRP A 319 -3.53 -17.28 -24.93
C TRP A 319 -4.43 -17.63 -23.73
N SER A 320 -4.51 -16.80 -22.69
CA SER A 320 -5.45 -17.04 -21.58
C SER A 320 -6.92 -17.08 -22.03
N ARG A 321 -7.28 -16.36 -23.11
CA ARG A 321 -8.61 -16.47 -23.75
C ARG A 321 -8.79 -17.78 -24.52
N VAL A 322 -7.73 -18.38 -25.05
CA VAL A 322 -7.77 -19.74 -25.63
C VAL A 322 -8.00 -20.78 -24.53
N GLU A 323 -7.29 -20.67 -23.41
CA GLU A 323 -7.46 -21.56 -22.24
C GLU A 323 -8.86 -21.45 -21.62
N ALA A 324 -9.44 -20.24 -21.60
CA ALA A 324 -10.83 -20.01 -21.19
C ALA A 324 -11.89 -20.40 -22.24
N GLY A 325 -11.50 -20.87 -23.43
CA GLY A 325 -12.41 -21.23 -24.52
C GLY A 325 -13.06 -20.04 -25.26
N ALA A 326 -12.69 -18.80 -24.93
CA ALA A 326 -13.19 -17.58 -25.55
C ALA A 326 -12.51 -17.24 -26.90
N LEU A 327 -11.39 -17.89 -27.22
CA LEU A 327 -10.69 -17.80 -28.50
C LEU A 327 -10.32 -19.19 -29.01
N SER A 328 -10.48 -19.44 -30.32
CA SER A 328 -10.02 -20.70 -30.93
C SER A 328 -8.50 -20.77 -30.96
N ALA A 329 -7.94 -21.87 -30.45
CA ALA A 329 -6.50 -22.16 -30.52
C ALA A 329 -5.97 -22.10 -31.97
N GLY A 330 -6.75 -22.58 -32.95
CA GLY A 330 -6.37 -22.54 -34.36
C GLY A 330 -6.26 -21.11 -34.91
N VAL A 331 -7.16 -20.21 -34.50
CA VAL A 331 -7.13 -18.79 -34.90
C VAL A 331 -5.92 -18.07 -34.27
N PHE A 332 -5.64 -18.34 -33.00
CA PHE A 332 -4.45 -17.83 -32.32
C PHE A 332 -3.15 -18.29 -33.00
N VAL A 333 -3.01 -19.59 -33.25
CA VAL A 333 -1.80 -20.17 -33.85
C VAL A 333 -1.60 -19.66 -35.28
N ASP A 334 -2.66 -19.61 -36.11
CA ASP A 334 -2.58 -19.06 -37.47
C ASP A 334 -2.16 -17.58 -37.46
N GLY A 335 -2.72 -16.78 -36.55
CA GLY A 335 -2.32 -15.39 -36.32
C GLY A 335 -0.84 -15.26 -35.94
N VAL A 336 -0.37 -16.03 -34.95
CA VAL A 336 1.03 -16.03 -34.52
C VAL A 336 1.98 -16.48 -35.63
N MET A 337 1.62 -17.51 -36.41
CA MET A 337 2.46 -17.98 -37.52
C MET A 337 2.58 -16.93 -38.63
N LYS A 338 1.47 -16.26 -39.00
CA LYS A 338 1.44 -15.22 -40.03
C LYS A 338 2.09 -13.90 -39.59
N GLN A 339 1.78 -13.41 -38.38
CA GLN A 339 2.08 -12.04 -37.93
C GLN A 339 3.19 -11.98 -36.85
N GLY A 340 3.59 -13.12 -36.27
CA GLY A 340 4.60 -13.17 -35.22
C GLY A 340 4.19 -12.38 -33.98
N ALA A 341 5.07 -11.48 -33.53
CA ALA A 341 4.81 -10.60 -32.40
C ALA A 341 3.65 -9.61 -32.65
N ALA A 342 3.29 -9.34 -33.91
CA ALA A 342 2.15 -8.50 -34.28
C ALA A 342 0.82 -9.28 -34.38
N ALA A 343 0.72 -10.46 -33.78
CA ALA A 343 -0.55 -11.18 -33.67
C ALA A 343 -1.50 -10.52 -32.66
N CYS A 344 -2.80 -10.78 -32.84
CA CYS A 344 -3.90 -10.39 -31.95
C CYS A 344 -3.88 -8.90 -31.56
N LEU A 345 -3.61 -8.00 -32.53
CA LEU A 345 -3.51 -6.56 -32.29
C LEU A 345 -4.80 -5.94 -31.75
N HIS A 346 -4.60 -4.83 -31.04
CA HIS A 346 -5.64 -3.86 -30.73
C HIS A 346 -6.32 -3.34 -32.02
N PRO A 347 -7.63 -2.98 -32.01
CA PRO A 347 -8.33 -2.48 -33.20
C PRO A 347 -7.70 -1.26 -33.88
N SER A 348 -6.94 -0.43 -33.16
CA SER A 348 -6.18 0.69 -33.76
C SER A 348 -4.97 0.26 -34.59
N GLY A 349 -4.49 -0.98 -34.44
CA GLY A 349 -3.26 -1.49 -35.04
C GLY A 349 -1.97 -1.10 -34.30
N ASP A 350 -2.06 -0.26 -33.26
CA ASP A 350 -0.90 0.16 -32.48
C ASP A 350 -0.30 -1.00 -31.67
N ARG A 351 1.03 -0.97 -31.53
CA ARG A 351 1.79 -1.91 -30.68
C ARG A 351 2.38 -1.26 -29.43
N ASP A 352 2.31 0.06 -29.33
CA ASP A 352 2.83 0.85 -28.21
C ASP A 352 2.16 2.23 -28.17
N LEU A 353 2.34 2.97 -27.08
CA LEU A 353 1.96 4.39 -27.01
C LEU A 353 3.06 5.27 -27.66
N PRO A 354 2.70 6.43 -28.24
CA PRO A 354 3.68 7.34 -28.84
C PRO A 354 4.74 7.87 -27.87
N ILE A 355 4.37 8.04 -26.59
CA ILE A 355 5.23 8.50 -25.51
C ILE A 355 4.84 7.73 -24.24
N ARG A 356 5.83 7.20 -23.52
CA ARG A 356 5.69 6.72 -22.15
C ARG A 356 6.44 7.65 -21.19
N ALA A 357 5.84 7.98 -20.05
CA ALA A 357 6.38 8.82 -19.00
C ALA A 357 6.70 8.06 -17.70
N ALA A 358 5.96 6.99 -17.38
CA ALA A 358 6.11 6.25 -16.13
C ALA A 358 6.68 4.82 -16.32
N THR A 359 7.14 4.20 -15.23
CA THR A 359 7.68 2.83 -15.27
C THR A 359 6.57 1.78 -15.19
N HIS A 360 6.55 0.81 -16.12
CA HIS A 360 5.48 -0.19 -16.27
C HIS A 360 6.00 -1.64 -16.25
N ASP A 361 5.22 -2.55 -15.65
CA ASP A 361 5.41 -4.00 -15.75
C ASP A 361 4.10 -4.66 -16.22
N LEU A 362 3.94 -4.76 -17.53
CA LEU A 362 2.68 -5.21 -18.14
C LEU A 362 2.36 -6.69 -17.91
N LEU A 363 3.30 -7.52 -17.42
CA LEU A 363 2.98 -8.89 -16.97
C LEU A 363 2.10 -8.86 -15.72
N THR A 364 2.49 -8.07 -14.71
CA THR A 364 1.75 -7.88 -13.45
C THR A 364 0.67 -6.80 -13.55
N ALA A 365 0.57 -6.13 -14.70
CA ALA A 365 -0.26 -4.96 -14.95
C ALA A 365 0.01 -3.78 -13.99
N GLN A 366 1.22 -3.73 -13.41
CA GLN A 366 1.62 -2.67 -12.50
C GLN A 366 2.15 -1.43 -13.22
N VAL A 367 1.79 -0.26 -12.71
CA VAL A 367 2.50 1.00 -12.91
C VAL A 367 3.15 1.43 -11.61
N ARG A 368 4.40 1.90 -11.71
CA ARG A 368 5.12 2.45 -10.57
C ARG A 368 4.67 3.89 -10.35
N MET A 369 4.21 4.19 -9.14
CA MET A 369 3.87 5.55 -8.73
C MET A 369 5.06 6.27 -8.10
N GLY A 370 6.03 5.51 -7.59
CA GLY A 370 7.27 6.03 -7.04
C GLY A 370 7.92 5.08 -6.05
N THR A 371 8.19 5.57 -4.83
CA THR A 371 8.85 4.83 -3.74
C THR A 371 8.21 5.10 -2.39
N TYR A 372 8.12 4.08 -1.52
CA TYR A 372 7.75 4.28 -0.12
C TYR A 372 8.87 5.01 0.60
N ALA A 373 8.57 6.17 1.18
CA ALA A 373 9.57 7.04 1.81
C ALA A 373 10.32 6.34 2.97
N GLU A 374 11.57 6.74 3.19
CA GLU A 374 12.38 6.36 4.36
C GLU A 374 11.89 7.10 5.61
N HIS A 375 10.64 6.83 6.01
CA HIS A 375 9.92 7.51 7.09
C HIS A 375 9.59 6.54 8.23
N PRO A 376 9.71 6.93 9.52
CA PRO A 376 9.45 6.03 10.65
C PRO A 376 8.08 5.33 10.66
N ARG A 377 7.02 5.98 10.12
CA ARG A 377 5.68 5.38 10.02
C ARG A 377 5.57 4.26 8.98
N ASN A 378 6.41 4.27 7.95
CA ASN A 378 6.42 3.17 6.99
C ASN A 378 7.08 1.95 7.67
N PRO A 379 6.52 0.74 7.58
CA PRO A 379 7.17 -0.48 8.06
C PRO A 379 8.54 -0.65 7.42
N SER A 380 9.54 -1.08 8.21
CA SER A 380 10.94 -1.22 7.75
C SER A 380 11.08 -2.07 6.48
N ALA A 381 10.27 -3.12 6.35
CA ALA A 381 10.22 -3.98 5.17
C ALA A 381 9.78 -3.27 3.88
N ARG A 382 9.01 -2.17 3.97
CA ARG A 382 8.51 -1.41 2.82
C ARG A 382 9.33 -0.14 2.52
N ARG A 383 10.14 0.38 3.45
CA ARG A 383 10.94 1.60 3.22
C ARG A 383 11.91 1.43 2.05
N GLY A 384 11.91 2.39 1.14
CA GLY A 384 12.71 2.37 -0.10
C GLY A 384 12.21 1.41 -1.18
N ALA A 385 11.17 0.59 -0.91
CA ALA A 385 10.56 -0.24 -1.94
C ALA A 385 9.73 0.61 -2.90
N GLY A 386 9.62 0.16 -4.16
CA GLY A 386 8.76 0.84 -5.13
C GLY A 386 7.28 0.74 -4.74
N ALA A 387 6.55 1.84 -4.91
CA ALA A 387 5.10 1.89 -4.75
C ALA A 387 4.41 1.76 -6.11
N ALA A 388 3.34 0.98 -6.20
CA ALA A 388 2.69 0.60 -7.45
C ALA A 388 1.16 0.58 -7.36
N LEU A 389 0.49 0.71 -8.51
CA LEU A 389 -0.93 0.48 -8.70
C LEU A 389 -1.15 -0.54 -9.83
N ASP A 390 -2.19 -1.36 -9.71
CA ASP A 390 -2.61 -2.36 -10.69
C ASP A 390 -4.16 -2.48 -10.73
N PRO A 391 -4.74 -3.16 -11.74
CA PRO A 391 -6.19 -3.35 -11.83
C PRO A 391 -6.85 -4.04 -10.62
N ALA A 392 -6.13 -4.89 -9.87
CA ALA A 392 -6.71 -5.57 -8.70
C ALA A 392 -6.88 -4.62 -7.51
N VAL A 393 -6.02 -3.60 -7.41
CA VAL A 393 -6.17 -2.45 -6.52
C VAL A 393 -7.22 -1.47 -7.07
N LEU A 394 -7.10 -1.05 -8.33
CA LEU A 394 -8.01 -0.08 -8.94
C LEU A 394 -9.47 -0.56 -9.04
N GLY A 395 -9.71 -1.87 -9.07
CA GLY A 395 -11.05 -2.46 -9.04
C GLY A 395 -11.83 -2.21 -7.73
N THR A 396 -11.18 -1.78 -6.65
CA THR A 396 -11.91 -1.28 -5.45
C THR A 396 -12.17 0.23 -5.51
N SER A 397 -11.77 0.89 -6.61
CA SER A 397 -11.77 2.33 -6.83
C SER A 397 -10.82 3.10 -5.90
N LEU A 398 -10.28 4.20 -6.41
CA LEU A 398 -9.29 5.06 -5.76
C LEU A 398 -9.84 6.49 -5.64
N LEU A 399 -10.00 6.98 -4.41
CA LEU A 399 -10.27 8.40 -4.16
C LEU A 399 -8.95 9.12 -3.85
N ALA A 400 -8.66 10.18 -4.61
CA ALA A 400 -7.47 11.01 -4.48
C ALA A 400 -7.87 12.44 -4.09
N VAL A 401 -7.63 12.82 -2.83
CA VAL A 401 -8.01 14.13 -2.29
C VAL A 401 -6.79 15.04 -2.15
N GLY A 402 -6.91 16.25 -2.67
CA GLY A 402 -5.99 17.35 -2.40
C GLY A 402 -5.97 18.39 -3.51
N PRO A 403 -5.34 19.54 -3.26
CA PRO A 403 -5.48 20.73 -4.08
C PRO A 403 -5.18 20.47 -5.55
N HIS A 404 -5.97 21.11 -6.42
CA HIS A 404 -5.77 21.01 -7.86
C HIS A 404 -4.42 21.61 -8.25
N GLY A 405 -3.66 20.87 -9.04
CA GLY A 405 -2.39 21.32 -9.58
C GLY A 405 -1.83 20.32 -10.58
N PRO A 406 -0.94 20.76 -11.49
CA PRO A 406 -0.35 19.89 -12.51
C PRO A 406 0.43 18.72 -11.90
N ASP A 407 0.88 18.85 -10.65
CA ASP A 407 1.60 17.79 -9.93
C ASP A 407 0.71 16.55 -9.68
N ARG A 408 -0.58 16.73 -9.33
CA ARG A 408 -1.54 15.61 -9.15
C ARG A 408 -1.82 14.90 -10.48
N THR A 409 -2.17 15.67 -11.51
CA THR A 409 -2.44 15.12 -12.85
C THR A 409 -1.20 14.43 -13.43
N ARG A 410 0.00 15.00 -13.23
CA ARG A 410 1.27 14.44 -13.73
C ARG A 410 1.77 13.22 -12.95
N ARG A 411 1.59 13.17 -11.63
CA ARG A 411 2.13 12.09 -10.77
C ARG A 411 1.15 10.96 -10.46
N LEU A 412 -0.15 11.18 -10.59
CA LEU A 412 -1.16 10.15 -10.38
C LEU A 412 -1.93 9.85 -11.66
N VAL A 413 -2.67 10.83 -12.18
CA VAL A 413 -3.66 10.60 -13.23
C VAL A 413 -2.99 10.11 -14.52
N ARG A 414 -1.94 10.80 -14.99
CA ARG A 414 -1.22 10.44 -16.20
C ARG A 414 -0.56 9.05 -16.13
N PRO A 415 0.23 8.66 -15.10
CA PRO A 415 0.76 7.30 -15.01
C PRO A 415 -0.32 6.21 -15.01
N VAL A 416 -1.43 6.43 -14.30
CA VAL A 416 -2.53 5.45 -14.27
C VAL A 416 -3.22 5.36 -15.63
N VAL A 417 -3.49 6.49 -16.30
CA VAL A 417 -4.05 6.53 -17.66
C VAL A 417 -3.11 5.87 -18.67
N GLU A 418 -1.82 6.13 -18.60
CA GLU A 418 -0.79 5.53 -19.46
C GLU A 418 -0.75 4.00 -19.29
N SER A 419 -0.75 3.52 -18.04
CA SER A 419 -0.83 2.09 -17.71
C SER A 419 -2.08 1.43 -18.25
N LEU A 420 -3.25 2.00 -18.00
CA LEU A 420 -4.54 1.48 -18.48
C LEU A 420 -4.61 1.50 -20.01
N SER A 421 -3.96 2.47 -20.66
CA SER A 421 -3.88 2.56 -22.11
C SER A 421 -2.94 1.49 -22.70
N LEU A 422 -1.83 1.17 -22.03
CA LEU A 422 -0.97 0.02 -22.37
C LEU A 422 -1.69 -1.31 -22.13
N GLN A 423 -2.49 -1.43 -21.07
CA GLN A 423 -3.34 -2.62 -20.84
C GLN A 423 -4.45 -2.74 -21.90
N ALA A 424 -5.01 -1.64 -22.39
CA ALA A 424 -5.96 -1.64 -23.51
C ALA A 424 -5.29 -2.10 -24.82
N LEU A 425 -4.09 -1.60 -25.13
CA LEU A 425 -3.28 -2.11 -26.26
C LEU A 425 -2.92 -3.60 -26.11
N ALA A 426 -2.76 -4.09 -24.88
CA ALA A 426 -2.60 -5.51 -24.58
C ALA A 426 -3.93 -6.30 -24.59
N GLY A 427 -5.05 -5.66 -24.91
CA GLY A 427 -6.37 -6.28 -24.97
C GLY A 427 -6.94 -6.69 -23.61
N ARG A 428 -6.44 -6.12 -22.50
CA ARG A 428 -6.78 -6.49 -21.10
C ARG A 428 -7.71 -5.49 -20.40
N ALA A 429 -7.84 -4.28 -20.93
CA ALA A 429 -8.60 -3.20 -20.32
C ALA A 429 -9.36 -2.34 -21.35
N ALA A 430 -10.33 -1.57 -20.87
CA ALA A 430 -10.94 -0.46 -21.58
C ALA A 430 -10.95 0.75 -20.63
N VAL A 431 -10.56 1.93 -21.12
CA VAL A 431 -10.34 3.11 -20.28
C VAL A 431 -11.04 4.34 -20.84
N VAL A 432 -11.77 5.04 -19.96
CA VAL A 432 -12.41 6.34 -20.23
C VAL A 432 -11.82 7.36 -19.28
N VAL A 433 -11.29 8.43 -19.84
CA VAL A 433 -10.65 9.51 -19.08
C VAL A 433 -11.40 10.80 -19.32
N VAL A 434 -11.94 11.37 -18.25
CA VAL A 434 -12.60 12.68 -18.26
C VAL A 434 -11.66 13.69 -17.63
N SER A 435 -11.37 14.76 -18.37
CA SER A 435 -10.35 15.74 -18.01
C SER A 435 -10.75 17.15 -18.42
N SER A 436 -10.22 18.13 -17.69
CA SER A 436 -10.38 19.55 -18.02
C SER A 436 -9.58 19.96 -19.28
N GLU A 437 -10.00 21.06 -19.91
CA GLU A 437 -9.23 21.72 -20.95
C GLU A 437 -7.79 22.04 -20.50
N GLY A 438 -6.81 21.47 -21.23
CA GLY A 438 -5.39 21.66 -20.99
C GLY A 438 -4.71 20.65 -20.07
N ALA A 439 -5.40 19.59 -19.61
CA ALA A 439 -4.79 18.54 -18.81
C ALA A 439 -3.68 17.78 -19.57
N GLU A 440 -2.48 17.68 -18.99
CA GLU A 440 -1.28 17.06 -19.59
C GLU A 440 -1.27 15.52 -19.51
N LEU A 441 -2.29 14.87 -20.08
CA LEU A 441 -2.42 13.40 -20.08
C LEU A 441 -1.60 12.69 -21.17
N GLY A 442 -0.93 13.43 -22.05
CA GLY A 442 -0.21 12.90 -23.22
C GLY A 442 -0.81 13.37 -24.55
N PRO A 443 -0.20 12.96 -25.68
CA PRO A 443 -0.66 13.32 -27.02
C PRO A 443 -2.02 12.65 -27.34
N GLU A 444 -2.79 13.26 -28.24
CA GLU A 444 -4.11 12.74 -28.63
C GLU A 444 -4.03 11.35 -29.29
N GLY A 445 -2.95 11.08 -30.04
CA GLY A 445 -2.67 9.75 -30.61
C GLY A 445 -2.33 8.64 -29.59
N SER A 446 -2.37 8.92 -28.28
CA SER A 446 -2.41 7.87 -27.25
C SER A 446 -3.79 7.24 -27.07
N PHE A 447 -4.84 7.84 -27.65
CA PHE A 447 -6.24 7.45 -27.49
C PHE A 447 -6.88 7.11 -28.84
N ASP A 448 -7.85 6.20 -28.84
CA ASP A 448 -8.60 5.79 -30.04
C ASP A 448 -9.74 6.76 -30.36
N VAL A 449 -10.34 7.31 -29.31
CA VAL A 449 -11.45 8.26 -29.36
C VAL A 449 -11.10 9.46 -28.49
N VAL A 450 -11.11 10.65 -29.09
CA VAL A 450 -10.95 11.92 -28.38
C VAL A 450 -12.15 12.81 -28.68
N VAL A 451 -12.98 13.04 -27.65
CA VAL A 451 -14.11 13.96 -27.70
C VAL A 451 -13.71 15.24 -26.96
N LYS A 452 -13.79 16.39 -27.62
CA LYS A 452 -13.52 17.71 -27.03
C LYS A 452 -14.81 18.53 -27.02
N ILE A 453 -15.59 18.43 -25.95
CA ILE A 453 -16.96 18.95 -25.94
C ILE A 453 -16.92 20.49 -25.98
N GLY A 454 -17.48 21.09 -27.03
CA GLY A 454 -17.44 22.53 -27.29
C GLY A 454 -16.30 23.01 -28.20
N ASP A 455 -15.39 22.11 -28.62
CA ASP A 455 -14.34 22.42 -29.61
C ASP A 455 -14.77 21.98 -31.01
N ALA A 456 -14.81 22.92 -31.96
CA ALA A 456 -15.14 22.65 -33.36
C ALA A 456 -14.10 21.73 -34.07
N GLY A 457 -12.91 21.54 -33.48
CA GLY A 457 -11.91 20.58 -33.91
C GLY A 457 -12.09 19.15 -33.37
N SER A 458 -13.16 18.86 -32.62
CA SER A 458 -13.45 17.51 -32.14
C SER A 458 -13.79 16.56 -33.30
N MET A 459 -13.05 15.46 -33.43
CA MET A 459 -13.30 14.45 -34.47
C MET A 459 -14.49 13.54 -34.13
N TYR A 460 -14.76 13.37 -32.83
CA TYR A 460 -15.82 12.52 -32.30
C TYR A 460 -16.82 13.34 -31.50
N ASP A 461 -18.05 12.86 -31.47
CA ASP A 461 -19.17 13.35 -30.66
C ASP A 461 -19.42 12.38 -29.47
N LEU A 462 -20.17 12.80 -28.45
CA LEU A 462 -20.59 11.98 -27.30
C LEU A 462 -22.10 11.72 -27.36
N ASP A 463 -22.50 10.47 -27.18
CA ASP A 463 -23.91 10.08 -27.12
C ASP A 463 -24.53 10.54 -25.80
N LEU A 464 -25.56 11.39 -25.89
CA LEU A 464 -26.34 11.88 -24.75
C LEU A 464 -26.95 10.75 -23.91
N TYR A 465 -27.30 9.64 -24.56
CA TYR A 465 -28.01 8.51 -23.96
C TYR A 465 -27.13 7.27 -23.73
N GLY A 466 -25.82 7.36 -24.01
CA GLY A 466 -24.85 6.32 -23.70
C GLY A 466 -25.14 4.96 -24.35
N GLY A 467 -25.74 4.94 -25.55
CA GLY A 467 -26.12 3.73 -26.30
C GLY A 467 -27.21 2.88 -25.63
N VAL A 468 -27.98 3.45 -24.72
CA VAL A 468 -29.19 2.83 -24.19
C VAL A 468 -30.26 2.79 -25.29
N ALA A 469 -31.08 1.73 -25.30
CA ALA A 469 -32.24 1.59 -26.20
C ALA A 469 -33.60 1.69 -25.47
N ASP A 470 -33.58 1.57 -24.13
CA ASP A 470 -34.77 1.63 -23.28
C ASP A 470 -35.06 3.07 -22.83
N PRO A 471 -36.28 3.62 -23.05
CA PRO A 471 -36.64 4.97 -22.63
C PRO A 471 -36.51 5.23 -21.13
N ASP A 472 -36.80 4.24 -20.28
CA ASP A 472 -36.76 4.40 -18.82
C ASP A 472 -35.32 4.42 -18.31
N GLU A 473 -34.44 3.53 -18.80
CA GLU A 473 -33.00 3.60 -18.51
C GLU A 473 -32.40 4.94 -19.00
N ALA A 474 -32.80 5.42 -20.19
CA ALA A 474 -32.38 6.72 -20.72
C ALA A 474 -32.84 7.90 -19.85
N ALA A 475 -34.10 7.87 -19.37
CA ALA A 475 -34.64 8.87 -18.46
C ALA A 475 -33.96 8.85 -17.09
N MET A 476 -33.65 7.66 -16.55
CA MET A 476 -32.87 7.50 -15.32
C MET A 476 -31.48 8.13 -15.44
N LEU A 477 -30.75 7.86 -16.53
CA LEU A 477 -29.42 8.45 -16.78
C LEU A 477 -29.44 9.98 -16.83
N LEU A 478 -30.39 10.57 -17.55
CA LEU A 478 -30.54 12.03 -17.62
C LEU A 478 -31.00 12.64 -16.28
N SER A 479 -31.84 11.94 -15.51
CA SER A 479 -32.27 12.43 -14.20
C SER A 479 -31.09 12.61 -13.23
N GLU A 480 -30.19 11.62 -13.16
CA GLU A 480 -28.99 11.66 -12.32
C GLU A 480 -28.04 12.81 -12.74
N ALA A 481 -27.88 13.02 -14.05
CA ALA A 481 -27.07 14.10 -14.60
C ALA A 481 -27.63 15.50 -14.26
N PHE A 482 -28.94 15.69 -14.39
CA PHE A 482 -29.59 16.99 -14.23
C PHE A 482 -29.90 17.34 -12.77
N THR A 483 -30.25 16.38 -11.91
CA THR A 483 -30.69 16.66 -10.53
C THR A 483 -29.71 16.23 -9.43
N GLY A 484 -28.60 15.56 -9.77
CA GLY A 484 -27.68 14.98 -8.77
C GLY A 484 -27.04 15.96 -7.77
N ASP A 485 -27.05 17.26 -8.05
CA ASP A 485 -26.58 18.36 -7.18
C ASP A 485 -27.71 19.22 -6.59
N LEU A 486 -28.98 18.89 -6.85
CA LEU A 486 -30.15 19.62 -6.35
C LEU A 486 -30.70 18.92 -5.09
N PRO A 487 -30.56 19.51 -3.88
CA PRO A 487 -30.87 18.80 -2.64
C PRO A 487 -32.37 18.50 -2.45
N ASP A 488 -33.24 19.35 -3.01
CA ASP A 488 -34.70 19.27 -2.86
C ASP A 488 -35.41 18.54 -4.01
N VAL A 489 -34.66 18.05 -5.02
CA VAL A 489 -35.23 17.40 -6.22
C VAL A 489 -35.00 15.89 -6.20
N ASP A 490 -36.11 15.16 -6.10
CA ASP A 490 -36.13 13.69 -6.15
C ASP A 490 -35.79 13.19 -7.56
N SER A 491 -34.61 12.59 -7.73
CA SER A 491 -34.12 12.06 -9.02
C SER A 491 -35.08 11.05 -9.64
N ARG A 492 -35.81 10.27 -8.83
CA ARG A 492 -36.81 9.30 -9.33
C ARG A 492 -38.02 10.00 -9.93
N ARG A 493 -38.43 11.15 -9.40
CA ARG A 493 -39.51 11.96 -10.00
C ARG A 493 -39.05 12.60 -11.29
N ALA A 494 -37.81 13.10 -11.32
CA ALA A 494 -37.21 13.62 -12.56
C ALA A 494 -37.12 12.53 -13.64
N ALA A 495 -36.74 11.30 -13.29
CA ALA A 495 -36.76 10.17 -14.21
C ALA A 495 -38.18 9.88 -14.74
N VAL A 496 -39.20 9.86 -13.88
CA VAL A 496 -40.60 9.69 -14.32
C VAL A 496 -41.04 10.82 -15.26
N THR A 497 -40.74 12.09 -14.94
CA THR A 497 -41.04 13.24 -15.81
C THR A 497 -40.35 13.14 -17.16
N LEU A 498 -39.09 12.67 -17.20
CA LEU A 498 -38.34 12.48 -18.44
C LEU A 498 -38.85 11.26 -19.23
N GLY A 499 -39.18 10.14 -18.57
CA GLY A 499 -39.71 8.93 -19.22
C GLY A 499 -41.04 9.18 -19.92
N GLN A 500 -41.94 9.92 -19.27
CA GLN A 500 -43.22 10.40 -19.82
C GLN A 500 -43.10 11.28 -21.08
N LEU A 501 -41.88 11.71 -21.44
CA LEU A 501 -41.59 12.49 -22.65
C LEU A 501 -40.74 11.68 -23.65
N ILE A 502 -39.67 11.04 -23.17
CA ILE A 502 -38.73 10.26 -23.99
C ILE A 502 -39.39 9.01 -24.56
N GLY A 503 -40.21 8.30 -23.77
CA GLY A 503 -40.92 7.09 -24.21
C GLY A 503 -41.85 7.35 -25.40
N PRO A 504 -42.84 8.24 -25.25
CA PRO A 504 -43.74 8.60 -26.35
C PRO A 504 -43.00 9.18 -27.57
N PHE A 505 -42.00 10.04 -27.37
CA PHE A 505 -41.19 10.60 -28.47
C PHE A 505 -40.42 9.51 -29.24
N ASN A 506 -39.83 8.55 -28.53
CA ASN A 506 -39.06 7.45 -29.14
C ASN A 506 -39.91 6.58 -30.05
N VAL A 507 -41.16 6.34 -29.66
CA VAL A 507 -42.10 5.49 -30.40
C VAL A 507 -42.56 6.16 -31.68
N VAL A 508 -42.85 7.48 -31.64
CA VAL A 508 -43.25 8.25 -32.82
C VAL A 508 -42.08 8.44 -33.81
N HIS A 509 -40.90 8.80 -33.32
CA HIS A 509 -39.79 9.22 -34.19
C HIS A 509 -38.72 8.13 -34.43
N GLY A 510 -38.81 6.98 -33.77
CA GLY A 510 -37.82 5.89 -33.85
C GLY A 510 -36.45 6.23 -33.25
N ARG A 511 -36.36 7.28 -32.42
CA ARG A 511 -35.14 7.80 -31.79
C ARG A 511 -35.47 8.63 -30.56
N PHE A 512 -34.50 8.81 -29.67
CA PHE A 512 -34.61 9.75 -28.56
C PHE A 512 -34.53 11.23 -28.99
N PRO A 513 -35.11 12.16 -28.21
CA PRO A 513 -35.09 13.59 -28.53
C PRO A 513 -33.68 14.17 -28.43
N SER A 514 -33.34 15.10 -29.31
CA SER A 514 -32.12 15.93 -29.18
C SER A 514 -32.31 16.97 -28.07
N LEU A 515 -31.23 17.58 -27.57
CA LEU A 515 -31.31 18.59 -26.50
C LEU A 515 -32.34 19.71 -26.76
N PRO A 516 -32.46 20.31 -27.97
CA PRO A 516 -33.49 21.32 -28.24
C PRO A 516 -34.92 20.75 -28.22
N GLU A 517 -35.11 19.52 -28.71
CA GLU A 517 -36.43 18.85 -28.74
C GLU A 517 -36.86 18.45 -27.32
N LEU A 518 -35.95 17.91 -26.51
CA LEU A 518 -36.20 17.59 -25.10
C LEU A 518 -36.53 18.86 -24.31
N ARG A 519 -35.84 19.96 -24.59
CA ARG A 519 -36.16 21.26 -24.00
C ARG A 519 -37.53 21.76 -24.43
N GLU A 520 -37.88 21.69 -25.71
CA GLU A 520 -39.22 22.09 -26.18
C GLU A 520 -40.33 21.26 -25.53
N LEU A 521 -40.12 19.95 -25.31
CA LEU A 521 -41.06 19.10 -24.59
C LEU A 521 -41.21 19.46 -23.10
N LEU A 522 -40.18 20.04 -22.48
CA LEU A 522 -40.19 20.46 -21.08
C LEU A 522 -40.75 21.90 -20.90
N ASP A 523 -40.29 22.86 -21.72
CA ASP A 523 -40.65 24.29 -21.68
C ASP A 523 -41.96 24.61 -22.41
N GLY A 524 -42.27 23.90 -23.50
CA GLY A 524 -43.40 24.21 -24.41
C GLY A 524 -44.79 23.91 -23.85
N GLY A 525 -44.86 23.37 -22.63
CA GLY A 525 -46.10 23.14 -21.88
C GLY A 525 -47.13 22.32 -22.66
N ARG A 526 -48.40 22.71 -22.55
CA ARG A 526 -49.53 21.98 -23.15
C ARG A 526 -49.37 21.83 -24.67
N GLN A 527 -48.89 22.87 -25.37
CA GLN A 527 -48.80 22.85 -26.83
C GLN A 527 -47.80 21.80 -27.35
N ALA A 528 -46.67 21.60 -26.65
CA ALA A 528 -45.71 20.57 -27.02
C ALA A 528 -46.27 19.16 -26.80
N LEU A 529 -46.99 18.94 -25.69
CA LEU A 529 -47.68 17.67 -25.43
C LEU A 529 -48.83 17.41 -26.41
N ASP A 530 -49.58 18.44 -26.80
CA ASP A 530 -50.68 18.32 -27.77
C ASP A 530 -50.17 17.84 -29.13
N ARG A 531 -49.04 18.39 -29.64
CA ARG A 531 -48.40 17.91 -30.88
C ARG A 531 -47.92 16.45 -30.76
N LEU A 532 -47.23 16.12 -29.67
CA LEU A 532 -46.76 14.74 -29.45
C LEU A 532 -47.94 13.75 -29.33
N ARG A 533 -49.09 14.19 -28.81
CA ARG A 533 -50.32 13.41 -28.77
C ARG A 533 -50.95 13.22 -30.15
N GLU A 534 -50.93 14.24 -31.01
CA GLU A 534 -51.46 14.17 -32.38
C GLU A 534 -50.68 13.19 -33.27
N GLU A 535 -49.40 12.94 -32.99
CA GLU A 535 -48.56 11.98 -33.72
C GLU A 535 -48.65 10.53 -33.18
N LEU A 536 -49.30 10.29 -32.04
CA LEU A 536 -49.45 8.95 -31.43
C LEU A 536 -50.74 8.25 -31.88
N ASP A 537 -50.62 7.06 -32.50
CA ASP A 537 -51.79 6.22 -32.80
C ASP A 537 -52.59 5.82 -31.53
N PRO A 538 -53.93 6.02 -31.50
CA PRO A 538 -54.76 5.78 -30.32
C PRO A 538 -55.08 4.31 -30.00
N GLU A 539 -54.89 3.40 -30.94
CA GLU A 539 -55.06 1.97 -30.72
C GLU A 539 -53.74 1.30 -30.33
N GLU A 540 -52.65 1.60 -31.04
CA GLU A 540 -51.32 1.00 -30.83
C GLU A 540 -50.61 1.60 -29.60
N HIS A 541 -50.67 2.92 -29.39
CA HIS A 541 -49.84 3.64 -28.39
C HIS A 541 -50.60 4.06 -27.13
N ARG A 542 -51.65 3.31 -26.77
CA ARG A 542 -52.55 3.61 -25.64
C ARG A 542 -51.86 3.77 -24.28
N SER A 543 -50.72 3.12 -24.03
CA SER A 543 -49.90 3.33 -22.83
C SER A 543 -49.26 4.73 -22.82
N TYR A 544 -48.58 5.09 -23.90
CA TYR A 544 -47.88 6.36 -24.06
C TYR A 544 -48.84 7.56 -24.05
N LEU A 545 -50.04 7.42 -24.63
CA LEU A 545 -51.09 8.44 -24.49
C LEU A 545 -51.49 8.69 -23.03
N ARG A 546 -51.57 7.65 -22.19
CA ARG A 546 -51.85 7.82 -20.75
C ARG A 546 -50.70 8.50 -20.00
N GLU A 547 -49.47 8.34 -20.46
CA GLU A 547 -48.28 9.02 -19.91
C GLU A 547 -48.29 10.51 -20.28
N VAL A 548 -48.55 10.85 -21.54
CA VAL A 548 -48.73 12.25 -21.99
C VAL A 548 -49.89 12.92 -21.24
N ASP A 549 -51.03 12.23 -21.07
CA ASP A 549 -52.17 12.74 -20.29
C ASP A 549 -51.89 12.80 -18.77
N ALA A 550 -50.96 11.99 -18.25
CA ALA A 550 -50.48 12.12 -16.88
C ALA A 550 -49.55 13.30 -16.70
N ARG A 551 -48.66 13.53 -17.66
CA ARG A 551 -47.75 14.66 -17.70
C ARG A 551 -48.50 15.98 -17.82
N GLU A 552 -49.51 16.05 -18.69
CA GLU A 552 -50.38 17.22 -18.86
C GLU A 552 -51.10 17.61 -17.56
N ARG A 553 -51.61 16.64 -16.81
CA ARG A 553 -52.27 16.88 -15.50
C ARG A 553 -51.32 17.38 -14.41
N GLN A 554 -50.01 17.22 -14.59
CA GLN A 554 -48.99 17.69 -13.65
C GLN A 554 -48.41 19.06 -14.02
N LEU A 555 -48.60 19.53 -15.26
CA LEU A 555 -48.11 20.83 -15.72
C LEU A 555 -48.64 21.97 -14.83
N GLY A 556 -47.74 22.84 -14.38
CA GLY A 556 -48.09 24.01 -13.55
C GLY A 556 -48.52 23.68 -12.12
N THR A 557 -48.39 22.43 -11.68
CA THR A 557 -48.52 22.08 -10.25
C THR A 557 -47.26 22.48 -9.48
N SER A 558 -47.34 22.63 -8.15
CA SER A 558 -46.16 22.94 -7.33
C SER A 558 -45.13 21.80 -7.25
N ALA A 559 -45.46 20.61 -7.75
CA ALA A 559 -44.56 19.46 -7.86
C ALA A 559 -43.98 19.30 -9.28
N ASP A 560 -44.22 20.28 -10.17
CA ASP A 560 -43.77 20.24 -11.55
C ASP A 560 -42.25 20.51 -11.66
N LEU A 561 -41.54 19.56 -12.27
CA LEU A 561 -40.10 19.63 -12.51
C LEU A 561 -39.73 20.10 -13.93
N SER A 562 -40.72 20.36 -14.81
CA SER A 562 -40.48 20.74 -16.22
C SER A 562 -39.48 21.89 -16.36
N GLY A 563 -39.74 23.04 -15.71
CA GLY A 563 -38.88 24.22 -15.82
C GLY A 563 -37.49 24.01 -15.23
N VAL A 564 -37.38 23.31 -14.09
CA VAL A 564 -36.08 22.98 -13.48
C VAL A 564 -35.26 22.11 -14.44
N LEU A 565 -35.87 21.06 -15.01
CA LEU A 565 -35.18 20.18 -15.96
C LEU A 565 -34.82 20.91 -17.26
N ALA A 566 -35.70 21.77 -17.77
CA ALA A 566 -35.43 22.58 -18.95
C ALA A 566 -34.24 23.54 -18.74
N ASP A 567 -34.14 24.18 -17.57
CA ASP A 567 -32.97 24.99 -17.20
C ASP A 567 -31.68 24.17 -17.18
N ARG A 568 -31.72 22.89 -16.76
CA ARG A 568 -30.55 21.99 -16.82
C ARG A 568 -30.19 21.63 -18.26
N VAL A 569 -31.18 21.29 -19.09
CA VAL A 569 -30.99 21.05 -20.54
C VAL A 569 -30.44 22.32 -21.21
N ALA A 570 -30.88 23.51 -20.81
CA ALA A 570 -30.42 24.80 -21.33
C ALA A 570 -28.95 25.14 -21.03
N PHE A 571 -28.23 24.39 -20.19
CA PHE A 571 -26.77 24.49 -20.09
C PHE A 571 -26.06 23.70 -21.20
N LEU A 572 -26.68 22.65 -21.75
CA LEU A 572 -26.17 21.82 -22.85
C LEU A 572 -26.73 22.25 -24.22
N ASP A 573 -27.95 22.80 -24.26
CA ASP A 573 -28.57 23.43 -25.43
C ASP A 573 -27.98 24.83 -25.66
N ARG A 574 -26.72 24.88 -26.10
CA ARG A 574 -25.98 26.11 -26.42
C ARG A 574 -25.39 26.02 -27.83
N PRO A 575 -25.20 27.15 -28.55
CA PRO A 575 -24.59 27.15 -29.88
C PRO A 575 -23.21 26.47 -29.93
N ALA A 576 -22.40 26.59 -28.86
CA ALA A 576 -21.11 25.91 -28.71
C ALA A 576 -21.22 24.37 -28.76
N PHE A 577 -22.36 23.80 -28.36
CA PHE A 577 -22.63 22.37 -28.33
C PHE A 577 -23.55 21.91 -29.47
N SER A 578 -23.91 22.79 -30.41
CA SER A 578 -24.86 22.48 -31.50
C SER A 578 -24.40 21.41 -32.50
N ALA A 579 -23.11 21.11 -32.52
CA ALA A 579 -22.50 20.02 -33.30
C ALA A 579 -22.32 18.72 -32.50
N PHE A 580 -22.71 18.71 -31.21
CA PHE A 580 -22.59 17.57 -30.30
C PHE A 580 -23.95 17.00 -29.92
N PHE A 581 -23.95 15.81 -29.32
CA PHE A 581 -25.13 15.11 -28.82
C PHE A 581 -26.14 14.78 -29.93
N ASP A 582 -25.67 14.44 -31.13
CA ASP A 582 -26.56 14.21 -32.27
C ASP A 582 -27.34 12.88 -32.15
N THR A 583 -28.63 13.00 -31.87
CA THR A 583 -29.58 11.88 -31.86
C THR A 583 -30.26 11.64 -33.21
N ARG A 584 -30.02 12.51 -34.21
CA ARG A 584 -30.69 12.46 -35.52
C ARG A 584 -29.92 11.64 -36.55
N GLY A 585 -28.83 10.98 -36.15
CA GLY A 585 -28.06 10.04 -36.98
C GLY A 585 -27.26 10.68 -38.12
N ARG A 586 -26.96 11.98 -38.03
CA ARG A 586 -26.05 12.69 -38.96
C ARG A 586 -24.60 12.40 -38.60
N SER A 587 -24.30 12.31 -37.30
CA SER A 587 -23.04 11.83 -36.74
C SER A 587 -23.16 10.36 -36.31
N ARG A 588 -22.03 9.75 -35.94
CA ARG A 588 -21.99 8.50 -35.17
C ARG A 588 -21.36 8.82 -33.82
N PRO A 589 -22.14 9.23 -32.81
CA PRO A 589 -21.59 9.64 -31.53
C PRO A 589 -20.97 8.45 -30.81
N PHE A 590 -19.92 8.70 -30.04
CA PHE A 590 -19.29 7.70 -29.19
C PHE A 590 -20.22 7.33 -28.03
N SER A 591 -20.40 6.03 -27.80
CA SER A 591 -21.17 5.48 -26.70
C SER A 591 -20.30 4.60 -25.80
N LEU A 592 -20.53 4.68 -24.49
CA LEU A 592 -19.84 3.89 -23.47
C LEU A 592 -20.16 2.38 -23.54
N ARG A 593 -21.12 1.95 -24.37
CA ARG A 593 -21.30 0.55 -24.76
C ARG A 593 -20.06 -0.04 -25.46
N ALA A 594 -19.20 0.80 -26.04
CA ALA A 594 -17.92 0.38 -26.62
C ALA A 594 -16.94 -0.25 -25.59
N LEU A 595 -17.20 -0.16 -24.28
CA LEU A 595 -16.41 -0.78 -23.20
C LEU A 595 -16.47 -2.32 -23.16
N GLU A 596 -17.27 -2.97 -24.02
CA GLU A 596 -17.15 -4.41 -24.32
C GLU A 596 -15.93 -4.73 -25.21
N HIS A 597 -15.24 -3.71 -25.72
CA HIS A 597 -14.01 -3.84 -26.51
C HIS A 597 -12.86 -3.09 -25.81
N PRO A 598 -11.60 -3.50 -26.03
CA PRO A 598 -10.48 -2.69 -25.58
C PRO A 598 -10.51 -1.37 -26.37
N VAL A 599 -10.67 -0.27 -25.65
CA VAL A 599 -10.72 1.10 -26.19
C VAL A 599 -10.08 2.07 -25.21
N ARG A 600 -9.42 3.09 -25.74
CA ARG A 600 -8.79 4.19 -25.01
C ARG A 600 -9.53 5.48 -25.38
N VAL A 601 -10.29 6.01 -24.44
CA VAL A 601 -11.20 7.15 -24.67
C VAL A 601 -10.79 8.32 -23.82
N ARG A 602 -10.65 9.50 -24.43
CA ARG A 602 -10.46 10.78 -23.74
C ARG A 602 -11.63 11.71 -24.02
N ILE A 603 -12.29 12.16 -22.96
CA ILE A 603 -13.32 13.20 -23.00
C ILE A 603 -12.73 14.45 -22.33
N VAL A 604 -12.68 15.55 -23.08
CA VAL A 604 -12.25 16.85 -22.58
C VAL A 604 -13.49 17.70 -22.33
N LEU A 605 -13.63 18.18 -21.10
CA LEU A 605 -14.76 18.99 -20.66
C LEU A 605 -14.44 20.50 -20.67
N PRO A 606 -15.39 21.34 -21.09
CA PRO A 606 -15.23 22.79 -21.22
C PRO A 606 -15.33 23.53 -19.88
N GLU A 607 -14.59 23.10 -18.85
CA GLU A 607 -14.74 23.60 -17.47
C GLU A 607 -14.51 25.11 -17.33
N ARG A 608 -13.66 25.69 -18.19
CA ARG A 608 -13.31 27.12 -18.14
C ARG A 608 -14.36 28.02 -18.80
N SER A 609 -14.99 27.54 -19.85
CA SER A 609 -15.96 28.28 -20.67
C SER A 609 -17.41 27.98 -20.25
N HIS A 610 -17.69 26.74 -19.86
CA HIS A 610 -19.01 26.23 -19.50
C HIS A 610 -18.94 25.30 -18.26
N PRO A 611 -18.71 25.86 -17.05
CA PRO A 611 -18.56 25.06 -15.83
C PRO A 611 -19.81 24.25 -15.46
N GLU A 612 -21.02 24.81 -15.56
CA GLU A 612 -22.25 24.08 -15.22
C GLU A 612 -22.54 22.93 -16.20
N ALA A 613 -22.28 23.13 -17.50
CA ALA A 613 -22.35 22.07 -18.49
C ALA A 613 -21.36 20.95 -18.15
N SER A 614 -20.13 21.31 -17.78
CA SER A 614 -19.10 20.34 -17.39
C SER A 614 -19.53 19.51 -16.18
N ARG A 615 -20.11 20.12 -15.13
CA ARG A 615 -20.64 19.39 -13.96
C ARG A 615 -21.74 18.39 -14.31
N ILE A 616 -22.69 18.80 -15.17
CA ILE A 616 -23.76 17.92 -15.67
C ILE A 616 -23.15 16.77 -16.47
N LEU A 617 -22.16 17.05 -17.33
CA LEU A 617 -21.50 16.05 -18.17
C LEU A 617 -20.64 15.06 -17.35
N THR A 618 -19.94 15.51 -16.31
CA THR A 618 -19.19 14.58 -15.42
C THR A 618 -20.14 13.59 -14.74
N ARG A 619 -21.32 14.05 -14.26
CA ARG A 619 -22.37 13.15 -13.74
C ARG A 619 -22.90 12.21 -14.82
N LEU A 620 -23.24 12.73 -16.00
CA LEU A 620 -23.76 11.94 -17.11
C LEU A 620 -22.79 10.83 -17.51
N ILE A 621 -21.51 11.15 -17.70
CA ILE A 621 -20.47 10.19 -18.08
C ILE A 621 -20.27 9.14 -16.97
N PHE A 622 -20.29 9.54 -15.69
CA PHE A 622 -20.22 8.60 -14.57
C PHE A 622 -21.43 7.65 -14.55
N ALA A 623 -22.65 8.16 -14.70
CA ALA A 623 -23.87 7.37 -14.73
C ALA A 623 -23.91 6.41 -15.94
N GLN A 624 -23.57 6.90 -17.13
CA GLN A 624 -23.47 6.10 -18.35
C GLN A 624 -22.38 5.03 -18.24
N PHE A 625 -21.24 5.31 -17.59
CA PHE A 625 -20.19 4.31 -17.34
C PHE A 625 -20.71 3.18 -16.44
N VAL A 626 -21.40 3.52 -15.34
CA VAL A 626 -22.00 2.54 -14.43
C VAL A 626 -23.04 1.66 -15.13
N SER A 627 -23.96 2.26 -15.90
CA SER A 627 -24.95 1.53 -16.72
C SER A 627 -24.25 0.60 -17.72
N SER A 628 -23.32 1.14 -18.52
CA SER A 628 -22.60 0.38 -19.55
C SER A 628 -21.82 -0.79 -18.98
N VAL A 629 -21.09 -0.59 -17.87
CA VAL A 629 -20.33 -1.63 -17.17
C VAL A 629 -21.24 -2.70 -16.58
N GLY A 630 -22.37 -2.30 -15.98
CA GLY A 630 -23.35 -3.23 -15.40
C GLY A 630 -24.12 -4.06 -16.43
N ALA A 631 -24.19 -3.60 -17.67
CA ALA A 631 -24.87 -4.26 -18.77
C ALA A 631 -23.93 -5.02 -19.75
N ARG A 632 -22.62 -5.08 -19.48
CA ARG A 632 -21.67 -5.86 -20.29
C ARG A 632 -21.98 -7.34 -20.24
N ARG A 633 -21.92 -8.02 -21.39
CA ARG A 633 -22.04 -9.48 -21.48
C ARG A 633 -20.72 -10.20 -21.21
N ASP A 634 -19.60 -9.57 -21.54
CA ASP A 634 -18.24 -10.06 -21.28
C ASP A 634 -17.51 -9.09 -20.34
N ALA A 635 -17.14 -9.58 -19.15
CA ALA A 635 -16.41 -8.82 -18.14
C ALA A 635 -14.92 -9.23 -18.05
N SER A 636 -14.37 -9.90 -19.07
CA SER A 636 -12.94 -10.26 -19.13
C SER A 636 -12.01 -9.05 -19.18
N LEU A 637 -12.46 -7.93 -19.74
CA LEU A 637 -11.74 -6.65 -19.76
C LEU A 637 -11.97 -5.86 -18.46
N PHE A 638 -10.88 -5.37 -17.87
CA PHE A 638 -10.98 -4.39 -16.78
C PHE A 638 -11.49 -3.04 -17.32
N ALA A 639 -12.65 -2.57 -16.88
CA ALA A 639 -13.18 -1.26 -17.28
C ALA A 639 -12.81 -0.17 -16.26
N ALA A 640 -12.13 0.87 -16.71
CA ALA A 640 -11.65 1.96 -15.85
C ALA A 640 -12.24 3.31 -16.24
N LEU A 641 -12.83 4.01 -15.27
CA LEU A 641 -13.17 5.43 -15.40
C LEU A 641 -12.17 6.27 -14.62
N VAL A 642 -11.60 7.30 -15.23
CA VAL A 642 -10.68 8.23 -14.59
C VAL A 642 -11.26 9.63 -14.68
N LEU A 643 -11.57 10.26 -13.54
CA LEU A 643 -12.05 11.63 -13.44
C LEU A 643 -10.98 12.50 -12.77
N ASP A 644 -10.41 13.48 -13.48
CA ASP A 644 -9.46 14.44 -12.87
C ASP A 644 -10.16 15.48 -11.98
N ASP A 645 -11.45 15.75 -12.19
CA ASP A 645 -12.34 16.31 -11.16
C ASP A 645 -13.62 15.48 -11.07
N ALA A 646 -13.77 14.77 -9.95
CA ALA A 646 -14.90 13.91 -9.64
C ALA A 646 -15.95 14.58 -8.75
N ALA A 647 -15.71 15.78 -8.20
CA ALA A 647 -16.54 16.32 -7.12
C ALA A 647 -18.01 16.47 -7.52
N SER A 648 -18.24 16.98 -8.74
CA SER A 648 -19.58 17.14 -9.32
C SER A 648 -20.32 15.83 -9.60
N ALA A 649 -19.61 14.71 -9.76
CA ALA A 649 -20.17 13.37 -9.98
C ALA A 649 -20.64 12.67 -8.70
N MET A 650 -20.23 13.15 -7.51
CA MET A 650 -20.50 12.47 -6.25
C MET A 650 -21.91 12.80 -5.72
N THR A 651 -22.86 11.94 -6.08
CA THR A 651 -24.24 11.92 -5.56
C THR A 651 -24.45 10.75 -4.58
N THR A 652 -25.62 10.68 -3.94
CA THR A 652 -26.00 9.52 -3.11
C THR A 652 -26.02 8.21 -3.90
N ASP A 653 -26.56 8.20 -5.12
CA ASP A 653 -26.69 6.98 -5.91
C ASP A 653 -25.41 6.63 -6.68
N SER A 654 -24.63 7.64 -7.07
CA SER A 654 -23.29 7.45 -7.63
C SER A 654 -22.31 6.84 -6.62
N VAL A 655 -22.34 7.26 -5.34
CA VAL A 655 -21.55 6.60 -4.26
C VAL A 655 -21.94 5.13 -4.06
N ARG A 656 -23.24 4.80 -4.14
CA ARG A 656 -23.72 3.40 -4.12
C ARG A 656 -23.34 2.62 -5.38
N ALA A 657 -23.12 3.29 -6.50
CA ALA A 657 -22.64 2.65 -7.72
C ALA A 657 -21.15 2.27 -7.63
N VAL A 658 -20.29 3.12 -7.05
CA VAL A 658 -18.86 2.83 -6.83
C VAL A 658 -18.67 1.47 -6.11
N GLN A 659 -19.45 1.20 -5.06
CA GLN A 659 -19.39 -0.05 -4.29
C GLN A 659 -19.67 -1.33 -5.11
N ARG A 660 -20.36 -1.20 -6.25
CA ARG A 660 -20.74 -2.29 -7.15
C ARG A 660 -19.68 -2.57 -8.23
N LEU A 661 -18.87 -1.56 -8.60
CA LEU A 661 -17.83 -1.69 -9.65
C LEU A 661 -16.87 -2.88 -9.40
N ARG A 662 -16.49 -3.11 -8.13
CA ARG A 662 -15.61 -4.23 -7.73
C ARG A 662 -16.11 -5.62 -8.11
N GLN A 663 -17.43 -5.80 -8.29
CA GLN A 663 -18.05 -7.06 -8.69
C GLN A 663 -18.18 -7.20 -10.22
N LEU A 664 -17.99 -6.10 -10.96
CA LEU A 664 -18.21 -5.99 -12.40
C LEU A 664 -16.90 -5.96 -13.21
N ASN A 665 -15.77 -6.35 -12.59
CA ASN A 665 -14.40 -6.17 -13.10
C ASN A 665 -14.17 -4.75 -13.64
N ALA A 666 -14.46 -3.76 -12.78
CA ALA A 666 -14.34 -2.35 -13.10
C ALA A 666 -13.92 -1.53 -11.89
N GLY A 667 -13.45 -0.30 -12.13
CA GLY A 667 -13.05 0.62 -11.07
C GLY A 667 -13.03 2.07 -11.53
N ALA A 668 -13.06 2.99 -10.56
CA ALA A 668 -12.96 4.42 -10.82
C ALA A 668 -11.76 5.05 -10.09
N VAL A 669 -11.05 5.95 -10.76
CA VAL A 669 -10.08 6.87 -10.15
C VAL A 669 -10.75 8.23 -10.06
N LEU A 670 -11.02 8.66 -8.83
CA LEU A 670 -11.80 9.84 -8.51
C LEU A 670 -10.86 10.87 -7.86
N ALA A 671 -10.40 11.86 -8.63
CA ALA A 671 -9.62 12.96 -8.06
C ALA A 671 -10.55 14.12 -7.66
N VAL A 672 -10.35 14.70 -6.48
CA VAL A 672 -11.11 15.87 -5.99
C VAL A 672 -10.16 16.89 -5.35
N ARG A 673 -10.50 18.18 -5.42
CA ARG A 673 -9.69 19.28 -4.82
C ARG A 673 -9.62 19.16 -3.31
N SER A 674 -10.78 18.83 -2.75
CA SER A 674 -11.13 18.90 -1.36
C SER A 674 -12.32 17.97 -1.19
N LEU A 675 -12.45 17.38 -0.01
CA LEU A 675 -13.64 16.62 0.34
C LEU A 675 -14.85 17.55 0.53
N ASP A 676 -14.63 18.83 0.85
CA ASP A 676 -15.70 19.83 1.05
C ASP A 676 -16.38 20.26 -0.26
N ASP A 677 -15.77 20.01 -1.43
CA ASP A 677 -16.43 20.14 -2.74
C ASP A 677 -17.51 19.06 -2.96
N VAL A 678 -17.50 17.99 -2.14
CA VAL A 678 -18.53 16.94 -2.11
C VAL A 678 -19.48 17.22 -0.95
N GLY A 679 -20.79 16.98 -1.16
CA GLY A 679 -21.82 17.19 -0.14
C GLY A 679 -21.47 16.55 1.23
N PRO A 680 -21.51 17.29 2.35
CA PRO A 680 -21.04 16.79 3.66
C PRO A 680 -21.70 15.50 4.16
N HIS A 681 -22.92 15.24 3.72
CA HIS A 681 -23.67 14.01 4.03
C HIS A 681 -23.10 12.76 3.33
N LEU A 682 -22.32 12.92 2.26
CA LEU A 682 -21.71 11.84 1.48
C LEU A 682 -20.31 11.46 1.98
N HIS A 683 -19.62 12.31 2.74
CA HIS A 683 -18.20 12.13 3.11
C HIS A 683 -17.89 10.73 3.66
N ALA A 684 -18.65 10.29 4.68
CA ALA A 684 -18.46 8.97 5.28
C ALA A 684 -18.85 7.82 4.35
N ALA A 685 -19.90 8.00 3.54
CA ALA A 685 -20.35 6.99 2.57
C ALA A 685 -19.34 6.82 1.43
N LEU A 686 -18.75 7.90 0.93
CA LEU A 686 -17.74 7.92 -0.12
C LEU A 686 -16.43 7.29 0.36
N LEU A 687 -15.93 7.67 1.54
CA LEU A 687 -14.71 7.08 2.12
C LEU A 687 -14.87 5.58 2.41
N GLY A 688 -16.08 5.12 2.74
CA GLY A 688 -16.39 3.69 2.89
C GLY A 688 -16.80 2.97 1.59
N ALA A 689 -16.97 3.68 0.47
CA ALA A 689 -17.36 3.10 -0.82
C ALA A 689 -16.17 2.68 -1.68
N VAL A 690 -15.03 3.33 -1.51
CA VAL A 690 -13.76 3.01 -2.17
C VAL A 690 -12.88 2.13 -1.28
N GLY A 691 -12.13 1.22 -1.87
CA GLY A 691 -11.13 0.43 -1.13
C GLY A 691 -9.75 1.08 -1.09
N CYS A 692 -9.49 2.07 -1.96
CA CYS A 692 -8.22 2.79 -2.01
C CYS A 692 -8.40 4.28 -1.76
N LEU A 693 -7.53 4.84 -0.92
CA LEU A 693 -7.58 6.21 -0.43
C LEU A 693 -6.18 6.84 -0.54
N MET A 694 -6.11 8.04 -1.12
CA MET A 694 -4.88 8.78 -1.29
C MET A 694 -5.07 10.25 -0.90
N THR A 695 -4.21 10.77 -0.03
CA THR A 695 -4.19 12.20 0.32
C THR A 695 -2.90 12.86 -0.12
N PHE A 696 -3.04 14.01 -0.78
CA PHE A 696 -1.94 14.88 -1.17
C PHE A 696 -1.72 15.96 -0.10
N PRO A 697 -0.53 16.58 -0.03
CA PRO A 697 -0.28 17.72 0.85
C PRO A 697 -1.22 18.89 0.54
N GLY A 698 -1.62 19.62 1.59
CA GLY A 698 -2.49 20.80 1.48
C GLY A 698 -3.98 20.54 1.68
N ILE A 699 -4.38 19.35 2.18
CA ILE A 699 -5.72 19.18 2.76
C ILE A 699 -5.83 19.92 4.11
N THR A 700 -7.05 20.26 4.50
CA THR A 700 -7.34 20.88 5.80
C THR A 700 -7.30 19.84 6.94
N THR A 701 -7.21 20.33 8.18
CA THR A 701 -7.31 19.47 9.38
C THR A 701 -8.70 18.84 9.54
N TRP A 702 -9.76 19.47 9.02
CA TRP A 702 -11.12 18.90 9.06
C TRP A 702 -11.25 17.69 8.13
N GLU A 703 -10.71 17.79 6.92
CA GLU A 703 -10.61 16.66 5.98
C GLU A 703 -9.67 15.58 6.53
N GLY A 704 -8.50 15.97 7.04
CA GLY A 704 -7.53 15.06 7.66
C GLY A 704 -8.16 14.24 8.80
N LYS A 705 -9.09 14.82 9.57
CA LYS A 705 -9.85 14.08 10.58
C LYS A 705 -10.72 12.97 9.98
N ARG A 706 -11.39 13.21 8.84
CA ARG A 706 -12.19 12.19 8.15
C ARG A 706 -11.32 11.03 7.64
N PHE A 707 -10.12 11.33 7.15
CA PHE A 707 -9.15 10.30 6.75
C PHE A 707 -8.60 9.50 7.94
N ALA A 708 -8.29 10.17 9.06
CA ALA A 708 -7.91 9.50 10.31
C ALA A 708 -9.03 8.59 10.85
N GLU A 709 -10.29 9.04 10.80
CA GLU A 709 -11.48 8.25 11.13
C GLU A 709 -11.61 7.01 10.20
N ALA A 710 -11.42 7.18 8.88
CA ALA A 710 -11.57 6.12 7.88
C ALA A 710 -10.45 5.07 7.87
N TRP A 711 -9.19 5.46 8.09
CA TRP A 711 -8.07 4.52 8.22
C TRP A 711 -7.97 3.87 9.60
N GLY A 712 -8.74 4.38 10.56
CA GLY A 712 -8.80 3.87 11.91
C GLY A 712 -7.48 4.01 12.68
N LYS A 713 -7.38 3.21 13.73
CA LYS A 713 -6.30 3.29 14.71
C LYS A 713 -5.48 2.01 14.76
N GLU A 714 -4.27 2.14 15.26
CA GLU A 714 -3.29 1.08 15.45
C GLU A 714 -2.81 1.05 16.89
N TRP A 715 -2.54 -0.15 17.41
CA TRP A 715 -1.97 -0.33 18.74
C TRP A 715 -0.47 -0.08 18.69
N VAL A 716 -0.06 1.11 19.11
CA VAL A 716 1.35 1.51 19.14
C VAL A 716 1.89 1.34 20.56
N GLU A 717 2.97 0.57 20.69
CA GLU A 717 3.71 0.46 21.96
C GLU A 717 4.42 1.77 22.27
N THR A 718 3.74 2.64 23.01
CA THR A 718 4.29 3.90 23.48
C THR A 718 5.19 3.62 24.68
N ARG A 719 6.50 3.77 24.46
CA ARG A 719 7.51 3.64 25.51
C ARG A 719 7.65 4.95 26.28
N GLU A 720 6.89 5.09 27.37
CA GLU A 720 7.08 6.21 28.30
C GLU A 720 8.33 5.95 29.14
N VAL A 721 9.27 6.91 29.13
CA VAL A 721 10.51 6.86 29.90
C VAL A 721 10.43 7.92 31.00
N ALA A 722 9.87 7.53 32.15
CA ALA A 722 9.78 8.42 33.29
C ALA A 722 11.10 8.40 34.07
N GLN A 723 11.92 9.44 33.91
CA GLN A 723 13.22 9.56 34.58
C GLN A 723 13.06 9.95 36.06
N HIS A 724 13.03 8.95 36.94
CA HIS A 724 13.02 9.20 38.39
C HIS A 724 14.45 9.19 38.95
N THR A 725 14.90 10.34 39.46
CA THR A 725 16.15 10.47 40.21
C THR A 725 15.94 9.95 41.64
N VAL A 726 16.23 8.67 41.86
CA VAL A 726 16.16 8.05 43.19
C VAL A 726 17.38 8.47 44.01
N PHE A 727 17.19 9.37 44.96
CA PHE A 727 18.15 9.58 46.05
C PHE A 727 18.06 8.39 47.01
N ALA A 728 19.06 7.50 46.98
CA ALA A 728 19.11 6.30 47.80
C ALA A 728 20.09 6.48 48.98
N ASP A 729 19.55 6.64 50.18
CA ASP A 729 20.27 7.08 51.38
C ASP A 729 20.94 5.91 52.16
N GLN A 730 21.48 4.92 51.43
CA GLN A 730 22.08 3.71 52.02
C GLN A 730 23.47 3.38 51.45
N PRO A 731 24.43 2.92 52.28
CA PRO A 731 25.82 2.74 51.84
C PRO A 731 26.01 1.57 50.84
N PHE A 732 25.17 0.52 50.93
CA PHE A 732 25.31 -0.67 50.09
C PHE A 732 24.90 -0.43 48.62
N THR A 733 23.83 0.36 48.39
CA THR A 733 23.43 0.76 47.03
C THR A 733 24.49 1.66 46.40
N ARG A 734 25.11 2.57 47.17
CA ARG A 734 26.18 3.47 46.70
C ARG A 734 27.37 2.71 46.11
N ALA A 735 27.78 1.58 46.70
CA ALA A 735 28.83 0.71 46.17
C ALA A 735 28.41 0.01 44.86
N LEU A 736 27.17 -0.51 44.80
CA LEU A 736 26.61 -1.13 43.59
C LEU A 736 26.49 -0.12 42.44
N HIS A 737 26.09 1.12 42.73
CA HIS A 737 25.99 2.21 41.76
C HIS A 737 27.37 2.68 41.28
N ALA A 738 28.39 2.73 42.15
CA ALA A 738 29.76 3.05 41.75
C ALA A 738 30.33 2.00 40.78
N LEU A 739 30.19 0.71 41.11
CA LEU A 739 30.65 -0.39 40.27
C LEU A 739 29.93 -0.40 38.90
N ARG A 740 28.62 -0.13 38.87
CA ARG A 740 27.83 -0.07 37.63
C ARG A 740 28.13 1.18 36.78
N LYS A 741 28.34 2.34 37.41
CA LYS A 741 28.72 3.60 36.72
C LYS A 741 30.06 3.47 35.99
N LEU A 742 31.02 2.74 36.57
CA LEU A 742 32.30 2.37 35.95
C LEU A 742 32.16 1.48 34.71
N VAL A 743 31.06 0.73 34.58
CA VAL A 743 30.83 -0.22 33.48
C VAL A 743 30.00 0.39 32.33
N THR A 744 29.09 1.34 32.60
CA THR A 744 28.15 1.86 31.58
C THR A 744 28.38 3.30 31.12
N GLY A 745 29.30 4.05 31.72
CA GLY A 745 29.76 5.36 31.22
C GLY A 745 28.75 6.51 31.21
N LYS A 746 27.48 6.27 31.58
CA LYS A 746 26.43 7.29 31.76
C LYS A 746 25.98 7.36 33.22
N ALA A 747 25.67 8.57 33.68
CA ALA A 747 25.05 8.80 34.98
C ALA A 747 23.62 8.24 34.99
N VAL A 748 23.17 7.78 36.17
CA VAL A 748 21.89 7.07 36.32
C VAL A 748 20.74 8.05 36.49
N THR A 749 19.94 8.23 35.45
CA THR A 749 18.48 8.33 35.62
C THR A 749 17.94 6.91 35.71
N THR A 750 17.04 6.64 36.65
CA THR A 750 16.29 5.39 36.62
C THR A 750 15.18 5.57 35.60
N ASP A 751 15.48 5.22 34.36
CA ASP A 751 14.51 5.19 33.27
C ASP A 751 13.44 4.13 33.60
N ALA A 752 12.34 4.55 34.25
CA ALA A 752 11.17 3.70 34.41
C ALA A 752 10.51 3.60 33.03
N VAL A 753 10.81 2.50 32.34
CA VAL A 753 10.31 2.20 31.00
C VAL A 753 8.95 1.54 31.13
N THR A 754 7.89 2.34 31.08
CA THR A 754 6.52 1.82 31.00
C THR A 754 6.19 1.66 29.53
N VAL A 755 6.19 0.42 29.04
CA VAL A 755 5.63 0.10 27.72
C VAL A 755 4.12 0.09 27.86
N ARG A 756 3.45 1.11 27.33
CA ARG A 756 1.99 1.20 27.29
C ARG A 756 1.55 1.00 25.84
N GLN A 757 0.78 -0.05 25.59
CA GLN A 757 0.02 -0.15 24.34
C GLN A 757 -1.04 0.95 24.35
N VAL A 758 -0.91 1.91 23.43
CA VAL A 758 -1.84 3.01 23.25
C VAL A 758 -2.40 2.91 21.84
N GLU A 759 -3.72 2.85 21.75
CA GLU A 759 -4.45 2.97 20.50
C GLU A 759 -4.24 4.39 19.94
N ARG A 760 -3.51 4.53 18.83
CA ARG A 760 -3.23 5.81 18.15
C ARG A 760 -3.72 5.77 16.71
N GLU A 761 -4.19 6.90 16.20
CA GLU A 761 -4.49 7.06 14.77
C GLU A 761 -3.23 6.78 13.95
N ARG A 762 -3.36 6.02 12.84
CA ARG A 762 -2.20 5.72 11.96
C ARG A 762 -1.57 6.99 11.39
N TRP A 763 -2.42 7.98 11.12
CA TRP A 763 -2.10 9.35 10.79
C TRP A 763 -3.14 10.24 11.44
N SER A 764 -2.71 11.26 12.17
CA SER A 764 -3.64 12.24 12.76
C SER A 764 -3.97 13.36 11.79
N ALA A 765 -5.08 14.05 12.06
CA ALA A 765 -5.59 15.16 11.27
C ALA A 765 -4.57 16.29 11.01
N SER A 766 -3.75 16.62 12.00
CA SER A 766 -2.70 17.66 11.88
C SER A 766 -1.51 17.20 11.05
N GLU A 767 -1.14 15.92 11.13
CA GLU A 767 0.00 15.35 10.39
C GLU A 767 -0.32 15.29 8.89
N LEU A 768 -1.56 14.93 8.53
CA LEU A 768 -2.00 14.94 7.14
C LEU A 768 -2.11 16.34 6.54
N ALA A 769 -2.46 17.34 7.34
CA ALA A 769 -2.56 18.73 6.89
C ALA A 769 -1.20 19.42 6.76
N TYR A 770 -0.24 19.14 7.65
CA TYR A 770 0.99 19.94 7.80
C TYR A 770 2.32 19.19 7.68
N GLU A 771 2.36 17.86 7.88
CA GLU A 771 3.62 17.09 7.86
C GLU A 771 3.87 16.33 6.55
N VAL A 772 2.87 16.17 5.68
CA VAL A 772 3.04 15.54 4.36
C VAL A 772 3.90 16.45 3.46
N PRO A 773 5.09 16.01 2.99
CA PRO A 773 5.93 16.87 2.17
C PRO A 773 5.41 17.03 0.74
N ALA A 774 5.85 18.09 0.04
CA ALA A 774 5.60 18.23 -1.40
C ALA A 774 6.15 17.03 -2.19
N GLY A 775 5.48 16.67 -3.30
CA GLY A 775 5.82 15.50 -4.10
C GLY A 775 5.59 14.14 -3.42
N HIS A 776 4.98 14.12 -2.23
CA HIS A 776 4.55 12.91 -1.54
C HIS A 776 3.03 12.83 -1.46
N ALA A 777 2.53 11.65 -1.11
CA ALA A 777 1.15 11.40 -0.73
C ALA A 777 1.07 10.29 0.31
N VAL A 778 0.02 10.26 1.13
CA VAL A 778 -0.30 9.11 1.98
C VAL A 778 -1.27 8.21 1.21
N LEU A 779 -0.90 6.94 1.02
CA LEU A 779 -1.60 5.98 0.19
C LEU A 779 -2.00 4.74 1.01
N SER A 780 -3.29 4.42 1.01
CA SER A 780 -3.89 3.23 1.61
C SER A 780 -4.62 2.45 0.53
N LEU A 781 -4.41 1.14 0.45
CA LEU A 781 -4.88 0.32 -0.67
C LEU A 781 -5.59 -0.93 -0.20
N THR A 782 -6.61 -1.35 -0.93
CA THR A 782 -7.29 -2.64 -0.72
C THR A 782 -7.55 -3.29 -2.07
N THR A 783 -7.19 -4.56 -2.23
CA THR A 783 -7.46 -5.31 -3.47
C THR A 783 -8.89 -5.82 -3.50
N VAL A 784 -9.37 -6.18 -4.70
CA VAL A 784 -10.67 -6.88 -4.86
C VAL A 784 -10.76 -8.21 -4.10
N GLN A 785 -9.63 -8.80 -3.71
CA GLN A 785 -9.55 -10.02 -2.88
C GLN A 785 -9.63 -9.72 -1.37
N GLY A 786 -9.61 -8.44 -0.96
CA GLY A 786 -9.66 -8.02 0.44
C GLY A 786 -8.28 -7.94 1.13
N GLU A 787 -7.18 -8.13 0.39
CA GLU A 787 -5.85 -7.83 0.92
C GLU A 787 -5.70 -6.32 1.10
N HIS A 788 -5.13 -5.89 2.23
CA HIS A 788 -5.05 -4.48 2.61
C HIS A 788 -3.61 -4.05 2.88
N ALA A 789 -3.22 -2.89 2.35
CA ALA A 789 -2.01 -2.17 2.72
C ALA A 789 -2.39 -0.89 3.50
N PRO A 790 -1.80 -0.66 4.68
CA PRO A 790 -2.14 0.48 5.53
C PRO A 790 -1.78 1.82 4.86
N PRO A 791 -2.23 2.98 5.40
CA PRO A 791 -1.81 4.30 4.94
C PRO A 791 -0.30 4.53 5.11
N LEU A 792 0.42 4.51 3.99
CA LEU A 792 1.87 4.65 3.90
C LEU A 792 2.27 5.92 3.15
N LEU A 793 3.38 6.55 3.57
CA LEU A 793 3.92 7.73 2.88
C LEU A 793 4.70 7.30 1.63
N VAL A 794 4.25 7.76 0.46
CA VAL A 794 4.86 7.50 -0.85
C VAL A 794 5.45 8.78 -1.40
N HIS A 795 6.73 8.76 -1.81
CA HIS A 795 7.34 9.75 -2.69
C HIS A 795 6.95 9.42 -4.13
N LEU A 796 6.39 10.38 -4.86
CA LEU A 796 5.77 10.15 -6.17
C LEU A 796 6.74 10.47 -7.32
N ASP A 797 7.69 9.57 -7.57
CA ASP A 797 8.80 9.70 -8.53
C ASP A 797 8.86 8.61 -9.61
N GLY A 798 7.75 7.89 -9.86
CA GLY A 798 7.67 6.67 -10.69
C GLY A 798 7.67 6.83 -12.21
#